data_AF-A0A0W0WL65-F1
#
_entry.id   AF-A0A0W0WL65-F1
#
_cell.length_a   1.000
_cell.length_b   1.000
_cell.length_c   1.000
_cell.angle_alpha   90.00
_cell.angle_beta   90.00
_cell.angle_gamma   90.00
#
_symmetry.space_group_name_H-M   'P 1'
#
loop_
_entity.id
_entity.type
_entity.pdbx_description
1 polymer ?
#
loop_
_entity_poly.entity_id
_entity_poly.type
_entity_poly.pdbx_seq_one_letter_code
_entity_poly.pdbx_strand_id
1 'polypeptide(L)'
;MKLRKIPNYLLPWLLTLGASLIIGFLSFTGMLTIVPLLSLAIAAFVLSVAYEGEIYLQNIKSALNKLFFKRDYLQNHLANEFLMKSFTKGLVDTADENCPQFFKDYEAQLKLLHKFDHKRLNKDSKKTKKQIKKTLRDMEKWFALQLFSSADETDLTLYESKLRDWLKENGQANVQELFQKRQKTFNAVKVFSVLAGIFMSIGTTYLLIDAFAALPILAAISFTALPAIILPLAILAGVAYGFLIYNAVTDMINNDSVRKWSNKIVKDLKEGITFRSATIAVAAVVLVLLTGALTFCTAGTWWTVAKNTRPLFAWMSKIPNIIASGLFVITGSAQLIFNLENVFSSLKLIRDAFKSEDSMWRRIGHIFSKEFNAMRNNENLLQLLNLPRLILLLTFVPLRMIVFLGHLIGIAVSSDRVPGIPELASSGLGFTSEFFEDFHYFFGDLFHTHKHDHDTKSLIKERLKEGHGHDHSRDIPTQLLKLLFAPLFYAAAGWDWAATRLVRKPRQECELLQMDTKPHKFKELGLEGKSAVILYNDDQLYYADASKKKVIKIKLNETNEAAIVGLKAAIVERSQPAKANELDLIFSLTGQHNRDTSLSWKDALRRQTGEAKEESVTLKKKAQQPSDAWKVEQSALRISKYIDKHLSSVSLDPRGHAPKKIEQLKQLRNEVRHLDNPTEENIKACIAADAERNKEGVYNKQRHDYPFFRPKANTNTRTQTFLEEDLPQQISAAPTA
;
A
#
# COMPACT_ATOMS: atom_id res chain seq x y z
N MET A 1 -2.89 11.76 22.32
CA MET A 1 -3.57 11.62 21.01
C MET A 1 -4.54 12.80 20.83
N LYS A 2 -4.63 13.48 19.68
CA LYS A 2 -5.56 14.63 19.53
C LYS A 2 -7.01 14.11 19.52
N LEU A 3 -7.85 14.48 20.49
CA LEU A 3 -9.24 14.02 20.66
C LEU A 3 -10.07 14.03 19.36
N ARG A 4 -9.88 15.05 18.51
CA ARG A 4 -10.54 15.16 17.18
C ARG A 4 -10.22 14.01 16.20
N LYS A 5 -9.18 13.22 16.45
CA LYS A 5 -8.79 12.09 15.60
C LYS A 5 -9.35 10.76 16.10
N ILE A 6 -9.91 10.71 17.32
CA ILE A 6 -10.43 9.47 17.91
C ILE A 6 -11.56 8.88 17.03
N PRO A 7 -12.56 9.66 16.56
CA PRO A 7 -13.61 9.10 15.69
C PRO A 7 -13.06 8.50 14.40
N ASN A 8 -12.04 9.11 13.80
CA ASN A 8 -11.45 8.65 12.54
C ASN A 8 -10.72 7.31 12.64
N TYR A 9 -10.35 6.89 13.85
CA TYR A 9 -9.76 5.57 14.09
C TYR A 9 -10.76 4.60 14.72
N LEU A 10 -11.56 5.06 15.68
CA LEU A 10 -12.51 4.24 16.41
C LEU A 10 -13.65 3.74 15.53
N LEU A 11 -14.21 4.60 14.67
CA LEU A 11 -15.34 4.24 13.81
C LEU A 11 -15.00 3.08 12.85
N PRO A 12 -13.88 3.11 12.08
CA PRO A 12 -13.50 1.95 11.26
C PRO A 12 -13.37 0.66 12.07
N TRP A 13 -12.75 0.73 13.27
CA TRP A 13 -12.56 -0.45 14.11
C TRP A 13 -13.87 -1.02 14.65
N LEU A 14 -14.80 -0.18 15.11
CA LEU A 14 -16.11 -0.62 15.61
C LEU A 14 -16.95 -1.26 14.49
N LEU A 15 -16.98 -0.63 13.32
CA LEU A 15 -17.70 -1.17 12.16
C LEU A 15 -17.10 -2.49 11.68
N THR A 16 -15.78 -2.57 11.61
CA THR A 16 -15.06 -3.80 11.26
C THR A 16 -15.37 -4.90 12.26
N LEU A 17 -15.26 -4.62 13.56
CA LEU A 17 -15.53 -5.59 14.62
C LEU A 17 -16.96 -6.11 14.53
N GLY A 18 -17.95 -5.22 14.35
CA GLY A 18 -19.35 -5.60 14.20
C GLY A 18 -19.58 -6.55 13.01
N ALA A 19 -19.08 -6.18 11.81
CA ALA A 19 -19.21 -7.01 10.63
C ALA A 19 -18.49 -8.37 10.75
N SER A 20 -17.26 -8.35 11.25
CA SER A 20 -16.43 -9.56 11.36
C SER A 20 -17.00 -10.55 12.37
N LEU A 21 -17.54 -10.05 13.50
CA LEU A 21 -18.18 -10.91 14.50
C LEU A 21 -19.39 -11.65 13.93
N ILE A 22 -20.19 -10.99 13.09
CA ILE A 22 -21.35 -11.62 12.45
C ILE A 22 -20.91 -12.73 11.51
N ILE A 23 -19.92 -12.50 10.65
CA ILE A 23 -19.38 -13.54 9.78
C ILE A 23 -18.77 -14.66 10.60
N GLY A 24 -18.10 -14.33 11.71
CA GLY A 24 -17.61 -15.30 12.69
C GLY A 24 -18.74 -16.20 13.19
N PHE A 25 -19.85 -15.62 13.66
CA PHE A 25 -21.00 -16.39 14.16
C PHE A 25 -21.64 -17.24 13.07
N LEU A 26 -21.76 -16.74 11.84
CA LEU A 26 -22.27 -17.52 10.70
C LEU A 26 -21.33 -18.68 10.33
N SER A 27 -20.02 -18.45 10.36
CA SER A 27 -19.00 -19.49 10.13
C SER A 27 -19.02 -20.54 11.23
N PHE A 28 -19.22 -20.12 12.48
CA PHE A 28 -19.39 -21.02 13.62
C PHE A 28 -20.59 -21.94 13.44
N THR A 29 -21.77 -21.36 13.17
CA THR A 29 -23.02 -22.11 13.07
C THR A 29 -23.03 -23.00 11.83
N GLY A 30 -22.52 -22.49 10.71
CA GLY A 30 -22.30 -23.26 9.48
C GLY A 30 -21.41 -24.48 9.73
N MET A 31 -20.26 -24.28 10.37
CA MET A 31 -19.35 -25.36 10.71
C MET A 31 -20.00 -26.39 11.63
N LEU A 32 -20.66 -25.94 12.71
CA LEU A 32 -21.32 -26.84 13.66
C LEU A 32 -22.45 -27.65 13.01
N THR A 33 -23.11 -27.10 11.99
CA THR A 33 -24.19 -27.80 11.26
C THR A 33 -23.63 -28.93 10.40
N ILE A 34 -22.52 -28.69 9.70
CA ILE A 34 -21.92 -29.67 8.78
C ILE A 34 -21.08 -30.70 9.54
N VAL A 35 -20.27 -30.21 10.50
CA VAL A 35 -19.39 -31.02 11.34
C VAL A 35 -19.63 -30.60 12.79
N PRO A 36 -20.35 -31.38 13.60
CA PRO A 36 -20.73 -31.03 14.97
C PRO A 36 -19.56 -31.15 15.97
N LEU A 37 -18.39 -30.60 15.61
CA LEU A 37 -17.19 -30.52 16.43
C LEU A 37 -17.00 -29.07 16.89
N LEU A 38 -17.19 -28.84 18.19
CA LEU A 38 -17.09 -27.51 18.80
C LEU A 38 -15.74 -26.83 18.54
N SER A 39 -14.63 -27.57 18.59
CA SER A 39 -13.29 -27.03 18.33
C SER A 39 -13.14 -26.50 16.90
N LEU A 40 -13.71 -27.19 15.91
CA LEU A 40 -13.70 -26.73 14.51
C LEU A 40 -14.61 -25.51 14.31
N ALA A 41 -15.76 -25.47 14.98
CA ALA A 41 -16.65 -24.30 14.93
C ALA A 41 -15.99 -23.06 15.55
N ILE A 42 -15.30 -23.21 16.69
CA ILE A 42 -14.51 -22.13 17.31
C ILE A 42 -13.37 -21.69 16.37
N ALA A 43 -12.67 -22.64 15.75
CA ALA A 43 -11.61 -22.32 14.80
C ALA A 43 -12.16 -21.54 13.59
N ALA A 44 -13.27 -21.98 12.99
CA ALA A 44 -13.94 -21.29 11.89
C ALA A 44 -14.34 -19.86 12.30
N PHE A 45 -14.91 -19.68 13.49
CA PHE A 45 -15.22 -18.34 14.03
C PHE A 45 -13.99 -17.44 14.08
N VAL A 46 -12.91 -17.89 14.73
CA VAL A 46 -11.71 -17.08 14.97
C VAL A 46 -11.02 -16.75 13.65
N LEU A 47 -10.92 -17.73 12.75
CA LEU A 47 -10.29 -17.55 11.44
C LEU A 47 -11.07 -16.55 10.59
N SER A 48 -12.39 -16.73 10.46
CA SER A 48 -13.23 -15.80 9.70
C SER A 48 -13.15 -14.38 10.27
N VAL A 49 -13.23 -14.20 11.60
CA VAL A 49 -13.10 -12.87 12.23
C VAL A 49 -11.75 -12.21 11.92
N ALA A 50 -10.66 -12.98 11.93
CA ALA A 50 -9.31 -12.45 11.72
C ALA A 50 -9.05 -12.03 10.27
N TYR A 51 -9.48 -12.84 9.30
CA TYR A 51 -9.27 -12.59 7.88
C TYR A 51 -10.26 -11.53 7.36
N GLU A 52 -11.56 -11.71 7.59
CA GLU A 52 -12.59 -10.74 7.20
C GLU A 52 -12.40 -9.40 7.90
N GLY A 53 -11.93 -9.41 9.14
CA GLY A 53 -11.59 -8.18 9.85
C GLY A 53 -10.57 -7.33 9.12
N GLU A 54 -9.55 -7.92 8.49
CA GLU A 54 -8.59 -7.14 7.72
C GLU A 54 -9.19 -6.61 6.40
N ILE A 55 -9.98 -7.44 5.72
CA ILE A 55 -10.67 -7.08 4.45
C ILE A 55 -11.67 -5.94 4.69
N TYR A 56 -12.58 -6.08 5.65
CA TYR A 56 -13.54 -5.05 6.03
C TYR A 56 -12.85 -3.77 6.50
N LEU A 57 -11.79 -3.87 7.31
CA LEU A 57 -11.07 -2.70 7.80
C LEU A 57 -10.47 -1.89 6.65
N GLN A 58 -9.90 -2.56 5.64
CA GLN A 58 -9.35 -1.88 4.48
C GLN A 58 -10.44 -1.26 3.60
N ASN A 59 -11.52 -2.00 3.32
CA ASN A 59 -12.66 -1.50 2.54
C ASN A 59 -13.34 -0.29 3.22
N ILE A 60 -13.61 -0.36 4.52
CA ILE A 60 -14.21 0.73 5.30
C ILE A 60 -13.28 1.94 5.34
N LYS A 61 -11.96 1.74 5.58
CA LYS A 61 -10.98 2.84 5.53
C LYS A 61 -10.94 3.49 4.15
N SER A 62 -11.00 2.71 3.07
CA SER A 62 -11.02 3.22 1.70
C SER A 62 -12.29 4.02 1.44
N ALA A 63 -13.47 3.48 1.78
CA ALA A 63 -14.76 4.15 1.63
C ALA A 63 -14.81 5.48 2.40
N LEU A 64 -14.39 5.49 3.67
CA LEU A 64 -14.34 6.70 4.49
C LEU A 64 -13.36 7.74 3.92
N ASN A 65 -12.24 7.29 3.33
CA ASN A 65 -11.33 8.20 2.64
C ASN A 65 -11.99 8.86 1.43
N LYS A 66 -12.76 8.11 0.64
CA LYS A 66 -13.48 8.59 -0.55
C LYS A 66 -14.65 9.53 -0.19
N LEU A 67 -15.35 9.25 0.92
CA LEU A 67 -16.55 9.99 1.33
C LEU A 67 -16.25 11.23 2.17
N PHE A 68 -15.36 11.11 3.15
CA PHE A 68 -15.25 12.11 4.22
C PHE A 68 -13.84 12.65 4.41
N PHE A 69 -12.80 11.81 4.33
CA PHE A 69 -11.45 12.24 4.74
C PHE A 69 -10.64 12.92 3.64
N LYS A 70 -10.91 12.62 2.36
CA LYS A 70 -10.28 13.30 1.22
C LYS A 70 -11.33 14.12 0.50
N ARG A 71 -11.37 15.43 0.82
CA ARG A 71 -12.06 16.41 -0.02
C ARG A 71 -11.52 16.27 -1.45
N ASP A 72 -12.43 16.27 -2.41
CA ASP A 72 -12.13 16.18 -3.85
C ASP A 72 -11.45 14.87 -4.28
N TYR A 73 -11.77 13.75 -3.63
CA TYR A 73 -11.20 12.44 -3.96
C TYR A 73 -11.28 12.12 -5.47
N LEU A 74 -12.46 12.29 -6.08
CA LEU A 74 -12.68 11.95 -7.49
C LEU A 74 -11.85 12.82 -8.43
N GLN A 75 -11.74 14.13 -8.16
CA GLN A 75 -10.86 15.02 -8.91
C GLN A 75 -9.39 14.56 -8.81
N ASN A 76 -8.91 14.30 -7.60
CA ASN A 76 -7.55 13.82 -7.40
C ASN A 76 -7.28 12.47 -8.09
N HIS A 77 -8.25 11.54 -8.06
CA HIS A 77 -8.14 10.25 -8.74
C HIS A 77 -8.05 10.44 -10.27
N LEU A 78 -8.94 11.23 -10.87
CA LEU A 78 -8.92 11.51 -12.31
C LEU A 78 -7.67 12.28 -12.73
N ALA A 79 -7.21 13.24 -11.93
CA ALA A 79 -5.98 13.97 -12.16
C ALA A 79 -4.76 13.05 -12.12
N ASN A 80 -4.68 12.12 -11.16
CA ASN A 80 -3.61 11.13 -11.11
C ASN A 80 -3.67 10.16 -12.29
N GLU A 81 -4.86 9.72 -12.71
CA GLU A 81 -5.02 8.87 -13.89
C GLU A 81 -4.55 9.61 -15.16
N PHE A 82 -4.91 10.87 -15.30
CA PHE A 82 -4.50 11.72 -16.41
C PHE A 82 -2.99 11.98 -16.41
N LEU A 83 -2.41 12.30 -15.25
CA LEU A 83 -0.97 12.48 -15.07
C LEU A 83 -0.20 11.20 -15.42
N MET A 84 -0.65 10.04 -14.92
CA MET A 84 -0.06 8.73 -15.28
C MET A 84 -0.14 8.46 -16.78
N LYS A 85 -1.30 8.70 -17.42
CA LYS A 85 -1.47 8.52 -18.87
C LYS A 85 -0.55 9.45 -19.66
N SER A 86 -0.34 10.68 -19.19
CA SER A 86 0.50 11.69 -19.85
C SER A 86 1.94 11.21 -19.99
N PHE A 87 2.54 10.70 -18.92
CA PHE A 87 3.89 10.13 -18.97
C PHE A 87 3.96 8.78 -19.70
N THR A 88 2.99 7.89 -19.47
CA THR A 88 3.06 6.52 -20.01
C THR A 88 2.78 6.42 -21.50
N LYS A 89 1.93 7.30 -22.06
CA LYS A 89 1.66 7.39 -23.50
C LYS A 89 2.66 8.26 -24.25
N GLY A 90 3.62 8.89 -23.57
CA GLY A 90 4.59 9.79 -24.20
C GLY A 90 3.97 11.12 -24.66
N LEU A 91 2.87 11.57 -24.05
CA LEU A 91 2.34 12.93 -24.27
C LEU A 91 3.24 13.99 -23.64
N VAL A 92 4.05 13.59 -22.66
CA VAL A 92 5.02 14.42 -21.97
C VAL A 92 6.41 13.85 -22.22
N ASP A 93 7.26 14.66 -22.84
CA ASP A 93 8.71 14.48 -22.84
C ASP A 93 9.33 15.60 -22.00
N THR A 94 9.93 15.23 -20.86
CA THR A 94 10.54 16.21 -19.94
C THR A 94 11.86 16.77 -20.46
N ALA A 95 12.43 16.19 -21.53
CA ALA A 95 13.58 16.72 -22.23
C ALA A 95 13.22 17.87 -23.18
N ASP A 96 11.95 17.98 -23.61
CA ASP A 96 11.49 19.03 -24.51
C ASP A 96 11.51 20.41 -23.81
N GLU A 97 11.99 21.44 -24.51
CA GLU A 97 12.00 22.82 -24.04
C GLU A 97 10.58 23.36 -23.81
N ASN A 98 9.62 22.95 -24.64
CA ASN A 98 8.22 23.38 -24.56
C ASN A 98 7.41 22.64 -23.48
N CYS A 99 7.99 21.60 -22.86
CA CYS A 99 7.31 20.87 -21.79
C CYS A 99 7.11 21.78 -20.56
N PRO A 100 5.87 21.88 -20.02
CA PRO A 100 5.61 22.64 -18.80
C PRO A 100 6.54 22.23 -17.65
N GLN A 101 7.09 23.23 -16.96
CA GLN A 101 8.07 23.03 -15.89
C GLN A 101 7.55 22.09 -14.78
N PHE A 102 6.24 22.06 -14.55
CA PHE A 102 5.59 21.12 -13.63
C PHE A 102 5.96 19.67 -13.86
N PHE A 103 5.98 19.19 -15.10
CA PHE A 103 6.29 17.79 -15.38
C PHE A 103 7.75 17.47 -15.10
N LYS A 104 8.67 18.40 -15.40
CA LYS A 104 10.11 18.29 -15.11
C LYS A 104 10.35 18.21 -13.60
N ASP A 105 9.70 19.08 -12.84
CA ASP A 105 9.80 19.09 -11.37
C ASP A 105 9.20 17.82 -10.75
N TYR A 106 8.08 17.34 -11.30
CA TYR A 106 7.41 16.14 -10.83
C TYR A 106 8.28 14.89 -11.05
N GLU A 107 8.87 14.76 -12.24
CA GLU A 107 9.81 13.68 -12.56
C GLU A 107 11.04 13.70 -11.63
N ALA A 108 11.62 14.88 -11.38
CA ALA A 108 12.76 15.02 -10.49
C ALA A 108 12.45 14.52 -9.06
N GLN A 109 11.25 14.86 -8.55
CA GLN A 109 10.79 14.37 -7.25
C GLN A 109 10.50 12.86 -7.23
N LEU A 110 9.97 12.29 -8.31
CA LEU A 110 9.80 10.85 -8.45
C LEU A 110 11.14 10.11 -8.40
N LYS A 111 12.12 10.58 -9.19
CA LYS A 111 13.49 10.02 -9.19
C LYS A 111 14.15 10.15 -7.82
N LEU A 112 13.87 11.21 -7.07
CA LEU A 112 14.35 11.39 -5.71
C LEU A 112 13.71 10.39 -4.74
N LEU A 113 12.40 10.16 -4.84
CA LEU A 113 11.69 9.20 -4.02
C LEU A 113 12.20 7.77 -4.25
N HIS A 114 12.45 7.41 -5.51
CA HIS A 114 12.90 6.09 -5.91
C HIS A 114 14.20 5.64 -5.22
N LYS A 115 15.08 6.59 -4.86
CA LYS A 115 16.32 6.30 -4.09
C LYS A 115 16.07 5.65 -2.73
N PHE A 116 14.84 5.77 -2.21
CA PHE A 116 14.42 5.23 -0.93
C PHE A 116 13.56 3.96 -1.05
N ASP A 117 13.28 3.49 -2.26
CA ASP A 117 12.40 2.33 -2.45
C ASP A 117 13.13 1.01 -2.17
N HIS A 118 12.34 0.02 -1.76
CA HIS A 118 12.79 -1.33 -1.36
C HIS A 118 13.83 -1.39 -0.23
N LYS A 119 13.98 -0.29 0.54
CA LYS A 119 14.89 -0.20 1.69
C LYS A 119 14.13 0.00 2.98
N ARG A 120 14.52 -0.70 4.04
CA ARG A 120 14.07 -0.35 5.39
C ARG A 120 14.91 0.84 5.85
N LEU A 121 14.26 1.96 6.11
CA LEU A 121 14.96 3.21 6.37
C LEU A 121 15.16 3.46 7.87
N ASN A 122 16.28 4.08 8.21
CA ASN A 122 16.48 4.68 9.53
C ASN A 122 15.50 5.85 9.78
N LYS A 123 15.46 6.40 11.01
CA LYS A 123 14.49 7.45 11.37
C LYS A 123 14.59 8.70 10.49
N ASP A 124 15.80 9.15 10.18
CA ASP A 124 16.03 10.36 9.39
C ASP A 124 15.67 10.16 7.92
N SER A 125 16.10 9.06 7.32
CA SER A 125 15.75 8.71 5.93
C SER A 125 14.23 8.48 5.80
N LYS A 126 13.56 7.96 6.84
CA LYS A 126 12.08 7.91 6.89
C LYS A 126 11.46 9.30 6.91
N LYS A 127 12.03 10.24 7.67
CA LYS A 127 11.58 11.64 7.71
C LYS A 127 11.73 12.29 6.34
N THR A 128 12.88 12.13 5.68
CA THR A 128 13.14 12.64 4.32
C THR A 128 12.22 11.99 3.28
N LYS A 129 12.11 10.64 3.24
CA LYS A 129 11.16 9.95 2.36
C LYS A 129 9.73 10.46 2.56
N LYS A 130 9.33 10.69 3.82
CA LYS A 130 8.00 11.21 4.15
C LYS A 130 7.82 12.66 3.67
N GLN A 131 8.84 13.50 3.75
CA GLN A 131 8.81 14.86 3.19
C GLN A 131 8.66 14.83 1.67
N ILE A 132 9.46 14.03 0.96
CA ILE A 132 9.38 13.88 -0.51
C ILE A 132 8.00 13.35 -0.93
N LYS A 133 7.50 12.30 -0.26
CA LYS A 133 6.12 11.80 -0.48
C LYS A 133 5.07 12.87 -0.23
N LYS A 134 5.27 13.76 0.74
CA LYS A 134 4.37 14.87 1.00
C LYS A 134 4.43 15.92 -0.11
N THR A 135 5.63 16.26 -0.60
CA THR A 135 5.82 17.17 -1.74
C THR A 135 5.15 16.63 -2.99
N LEU A 136 5.38 15.37 -3.37
CA LEU A 136 4.69 14.73 -4.51
C LEU A 136 3.16 14.77 -4.35
N ARG A 137 2.63 14.50 -3.16
CA ARG A 137 1.19 14.64 -2.90
C ARG A 137 0.67 16.07 -3.00
N ASP A 138 1.49 17.05 -2.65
CA ASP A 138 1.15 18.46 -2.81
C ASP A 138 1.15 18.84 -4.30
N MET A 139 2.11 18.33 -5.10
CA MET A 139 2.13 18.45 -6.57
C MET A 139 0.91 17.81 -7.23
N GLU A 140 0.58 16.57 -6.87
CA GLU A 140 -0.60 15.84 -7.37
C GLU A 140 -1.90 16.62 -7.10
N LYS A 141 -2.04 17.19 -5.90
CA LYS A 141 -3.20 18.00 -5.54
C LYS A 141 -3.25 19.32 -6.29
N TRP A 142 -2.11 19.99 -6.39
CA TRP A 142 -2.03 21.25 -7.13
C TRP A 142 -2.35 21.02 -8.61
N PHE A 143 -1.81 19.95 -9.21
CA PHE A 143 -2.14 19.54 -10.57
C PHE A 143 -3.65 19.29 -10.75
N ALA A 144 -4.29 18.62 -9.79
CA ALA A 144 -5.74 18.45 -9.81
C ALA A 144 -6.49 19.79 -9.82
N LEU A 145 -6.05 20.77 -9.01
CA LEU A 145 -6.66 22.11 -9.02
C LEU A 145 -6.54 22.78 -10.39
N GLN A 146 -5.38 22.69 -11.04
CA GLN A 146 -5.18 23.26 -12.38
C GLN A 146 -5.96 22.51 -13.47
N LEU A 147 -6.13 21.19 -13.33
CA LEU A 147 -6.90 20.38 -14.27
C LEU A 147 -8.40 20.70 -14.21
N PHE A 148 -8.93 21.04 -13.04
CA PHE A 148 -10.36 21.31 -12.83
C PHE A 148 -10.69 22.80 -12.62
N SER A 149 -9.75 23.71 -12.88
CA SER A 149 -9.97 25.15 -12.79
C SER A 149 -10.90 25.66 -13.91
N SER A 150 -11.62 26.75 -13.63
CA SER A 150 -12.41 27.48 -14.64
C SER A 150 -11.49 28.29 -15.58
N ALA A 151 -11.99 28.60 -16.78
CA ALA A 151 -11.26 29.36 -17.78
C ALA A 151 -11.06 30.85 -17.42
N ASP A 152 -11.85 31.36 -16.48
CA ASP A 152 -11.97 32.80 -16.18
C ASP A 152 -10.97 33.33 -15.13
N GLU A 153 -10.07 32.49 -14.61
CA GLU A 153 -9.05 32.98 -13.67
C GLU A 153 -7.95 33.73 -14.42
N THR A 154 -7.83 35.03 -14.15
CA THR A 154 -6.89 35.94 -14.81
C THR A 154 -5.57 36.16 -14.05
N ASP A 155 -5.53 35.85 -12.76
CA ASP A 155 -4.36 36.02 -11.88
C ASP A 155 -3.54 34.72 -11.80
N LEU A 156 -2.83 34.39 -12.89
CA LEU A 156 -2.04 33.17 -13.04
C LEU A 156 -0.55 33.47 -13.12
N THR A 157 0.26 32.70 -12.41
CA THR A 157 1.72 32.75 -12.59
C THR A 157 2.10 32.16 -13.95
N LEU A 158 3.28 32.49 -14.48
CA LEU A 158 3.77 31.90 -15.74
C LEU A 158 3.83 30.36 -15.67
N TYR A 159 4.15 29.82 -14.50
CA TYR A 159 4.19 28.38 -14.23
C TYR A 159 2.79 27.76 -14.32
N GLU A 160 1.76 28.43 -13.77
CA GLU A 160 0.36 28.03 -13.89
C GLU A 160 -0.17 28.14 -15.31
N SER A 161 0.02 29.28 -15.97
CA SER A 161 -0.47 29.53 -17.33
C SER A 161 0.05 28.49 -18.30
N LYS A 162 1.37 28.26 -18.34
CA LYS A 162 1.98 27.26 -19.24
C LYS A 162 1.40 25.86 -19.04
N LEU A 163 1.14 25.47 -17.79
CA LEU A 163 0.50 24.18 -17.54
C LEU A 163 -0.96 24.17 -18.01
N ARG A 164 -1.73 25.20 -17.69
CA ARG A 164 -3.15 25.26 -18.08
C ARG A 164 -3.34 25.29 -19.59
N ASP A 165 -2.50 26.02 -20.30
CA ASP A 165 -2.54 26.07 -21.77
C ASP A 165 -2.23 24.69 -22.36
N TRP A 166 -1.19 24.02 -21.84
CA TRP A 166 -0.90 22.63 -22.21
C TRP A 166 -2.08 21.68 -21.88
N LEU A 167 -2.72 21.83 -20.73
CA LEU A 167 -3.86 21.00 -20.32
C LEU A 167 -5.07 21.17 -21.27
N LYS A 168 -5.39 22.41 -21.66
CA LYS A 168 -6.48 22.71 -22.61
C LYS A 168 -6.28 21.97 -23.92
N GLU A 169 -5.06 21.98 -24.45
CA GLU A 169 -4.69 21.30 -25.69
C GLU A 169 -4.65 19.77 -25.56
N ASN A 170 -4.36 19.26 -24.35
CA ASN A 170 -4.14 17.82 -24.11
C ASN A 170 -5.32 17.11 -23.44
N GLY A 171 -6.54 17.60 -23.67
CA GLY A 171 -7.77 16.86 -23.32
C GLY A 171 -8.34 17.14 -21.93
N GLN A 172 -8.05 18.32 -21.35
CA GLN A 172 -8.67 18.78 -20.10
C GLN A 172 -10.21 18.70 -20.14
N ALA A 173 -10.85 19.17 -21.22
CA ALA A 173 -12.30 19.16 -21.37
C ALA A 173 -12.90 17.75 -21.20
N ASN A 174 -12.27 16.75 -21.81
CA ASN A 174 -12.71 15.34 -21.72
C ASN A 174 -12.65 14.83 -20.27
N VAL A 175 -11.64 15.23 -19.50
CA VAL A 175 -11.51 14.82 -18.09
C VAL A 175 -12.51 15.54 -17.21
N GLN A 176 -12.78 16.82 -17.47
CA GLN A 176 -13.79 17.60 -16.75
C GLN A 176 -15.21 17.06 -17.01
N GLU A 177 -15.54 16.70 -18.25
CA GLU A 177 -16.81 16.04 -18.59
C GLU A 177 -16.93 14.68 -17.88
N LEU A 178 -15.86 13.87 -17.92
CA LEU A 178 -15.80 12.59 -17.22
C LEU A 178 -16.00 12.75 -15.70
N PHE A 179 -15.43 13.81 -15.11
CA PHE A 179 -15.64 14.15 -13.71
C PHE A 179 -17.11 14.43 -13.41
N GLN A 180 -17.78 15.29 -14.19
CA GLN A 180 -19.20 15.60 -13.99
C GLN A 180 -20.08 14.33 -14.09
N LYS A 181 -19.81 13.48 -15.08
CA LYS A 181 -20.51 12.20 -15.26
C LYS A 181 -20.31 11.28 -14.05
N ARG A 182 -19.05 11.04 -13.65
CA ARG A 182 -18.72 10.17 -12.50
C ARG A 182 -19.23 10.74 -11.19
N GLN A 183 -19.27 12.06 -11.02
CA GLN A 183 -19.79 12.70 -9.80
C GLN A 183 -21.29 12.41 -9.60
N LYS A 184 -22.09 12.46 -10.68
CA LYS A 184 -23.50 12.07 -10.64
C LYS A 184 -23.64 10.59 -10.26
N THR A 185 -22.84 9.72 -10.89
CA THR A 185 -22.83 8.29 -10.56
C THR A 185 -22.43 8.04 -9.11
N PHE A 186 -21.40 8.72 -8.58
CA PHE A 186 -20.97 8.59 -7.18
C PHE A 186 -22.10 8.96 -6.21
N ASN A 187 -22.87 10.00 -6.51
CA ASN A 187 -24.03 10.35 -5.68
C ASN A 187 -25.12 9.28 -5.73
N ALA A 188 -25.40 8.70 -6.91
CA ALA A 188 -26.32 7.57 -7.01
C ALA A 188 -25.81 6.35 -6.21
N VAL A 189 -24.51 6.06 -6.27
CA VAL A 189 -23.87 4.97 -5.52
C VAL A 189 -23.96 5.20 -4.01
N LYS A 190 -23.88 6.44 -3.52
CA LYS A 190 -24.13 6.74 -2.09
C LYS A 190 -25.53 6.31 -1.67
N VAL A 191 -26.55 6.70 -2.44
CA VAL A 191 -27.95 6.35 -2.15
C VAL A 191 -28.12 4.84 -2.19
N PHE A 192 -27.62 4.18 -3.24
CA PHE A 192 -27.65 2.73 -3.37
C PHE A 192 -26.98 2.01 -2.18
N SER A 193 -25.82 2.49 -1.75
CA SER A 193 -25.05 1.90 -0.66
C SER A 193 -25.74 2.06 0.70
N VAL A 194 -26.39 3.21 0.94
CA VAL A 194 -27.21 3.43 2.13
C VAL A 194 -28.41 2.47 2.14
N LEU A 195 -29.09 2.33 1.00
CA LEU A 195 -30.20 1.37 0.88
C LEU A 195 -29.71 -0.06 1.13
N ALA A 196 -28.62 -0.48 0.49
CA ALA A 196 -28.02 -1.79 0.70
C ALA A 196 -27.67 -2.04 2.18
N GLY A 197 -27.10 -1.04 2.86
CA GLY A 197 -26.80 -1.13 4.29
C GLY A 197 -28.04 -1.24 5.19
N ILE A 198 -29.13 -0.53 4.87
CA ILE A 198 -30.41 -0.65 5.59
C ILE A 198 -30.98 -2.06 5.44
N PHE A 199 -31.06 -2.55 4.20
CA PHE A 199 -31.56 -3.90 3.92
C PHE A 199 -30.68 -4.97 4.58
N MET A 200 -29.35 -4.83 4.53
CA MET A 200 -28.43 -5.72 5.22
C MET A 200 -28.61 -5.67 6.74
N SER A 201 -28.83 -4.49 7.33
CA SER A 201 -29.12 -4.37 8.77
C SER A 201 -30.37 -5.17 9.13
N ILE A 202 -31.46 -4.99 8.38
CA ILE A 202 -32.72 -5.69 8.64
C ILE A 202 -32.53 -7.19 8.46
N GLY A 203 -31.91 -7.62 7.37
CA GLY A 203 -31.61 -9.03 7.14
C GLY A 203 -30.79 -9.64 8.29
N THR A 204 -29.72 -8.96 8.69
CA THR A 204 -28.83 -9.42 9.77
C THR A 204 -29.58 -9.65 11.08
N THR A 205 -30.63 -8.89 11.38
CA THR A 205 -31.45 -9.17 12.58
C THR A 205 -32.09 -10.55 12.55
N TYR A 206 -32.58 -11.04 11.40
CA TYR A 206 -33.11 -12.39 11.28
C TYR A 206 -32.00 -13.43 11.44
N LEU A 207 -30.86 -13.26 10.75
CA LEU A 207 -29.73 -14.19 10.86
C LEU A 207 -29.20 -14.33 12.29
N LEU A 208 -29.11 -13.22 13.02
CA LEU A 208 -28.60 -13.23 14.39
C LEU A 208 -29.54 -13.93 15.37
N ILE A 209 -30.86 -13.88 15.17
CA ILE A 209 -31.81 -14.61 16.02
C ILE A 209 -31.57 -16.11 15.90
N ASP A 210 -31.47 -16.61 14.67
CA ASP A 210 -31.22 -18.04 14.44
C ASP A 210 -29.84 -18.46 14.95
N ALA A 211 -28.82 -17.63 14.72
CA ALA A 211 -27.48 -17.90 15.24
C ALA A 211 -27.43 -17.94 16.78
N PHE A 212 -28.13 -17.02 17.46
CA PHE A 212 -28.21 -17.01 18.93
C PHE A 212 -29.01 -18.20 19.46
N ALA A 213 -30.07 -18.61 18.76
CA ALA A 213 -30.86 -19.79 19.13
C ALA A 213 -30.06 -21.09 18.96
N ALA A 214 -29.15 -21.16 17.98
CA ALA A 214 -28.31 -22.34 17.74
C ALA A 214 -27.16 -22.51 18.75
N LEU A 215 -26.81 -21.45 19.49
CA LEU A 215 -25.66 -21.44 20.41
C LEU A 215 -26.12 -21.64 21.85
N PRO A 216 -25.79 -22.76 22.54
CA PRO A 216 -26.33 -23.07 23.88
C PRO A 216 -26.16 -21.96 24.91
N ILE A 217 -25.03 -21.24 24.89
CA ILE A 217 -24.75 -20.13 25.81
C ILE A 217 -25.59 -18.88 25.46
N LEU A 218 -25.79 -18.60 24.18
CA LEU A 218 -26.56 -17.43 23.73
C LEU A 218 -28.07 -17.69 23.76
N ALA A 219 -28.49 -18.95 23.57
CA ALA A 219 -29.88 -19.38 23.70
C ALA A 219 -30.44 -19.20 25.12
N ALA A 220 -29.56 -19.13 26.12
CA ALA A 220 -29.92 -18.83 27.51
C ALA A 220 -30.30 -17.34 27.72
N ILE A 221 -30.00 -16.45 26.77
CA ILE A 221 -30.38 -15.03 26.85
C ILE A 221 -31.89 -14.92 26.65
N SER A 222 -32.58 -14.20 27.54
CA SER A 222 -34.02 -14.00 27.41
C SER A 222 -34.37 -13.31 26.09
N PHE A 223 -35.47 -13.73 25.47
CA PHE A 223 -35.94 -13.12 24.22
C PHE A 223 -36.18 -11.59 24.37
N THR A 224 -36.48 -11.13 25.58
CA THR A 224 -36.63 -9.69 25.91
C THR A 224 -35.33 -8.89 25.89
N ALA A 225 -34.19 -9.54 26.14
CA ALA A 225 -32.87 -8.92 26.11
C ALA A 225 -32.22 -8.96 24.72
N LEU A 226 -32.66 -9.86 23.83
CA LEU A 226 -32.12 -10.00 22.48
C LEU A 226 -32.11 -8.68 21.68
N PRO A 227 -33.16 -7.84 21.68
CA PRO A 227 -33.13 -6.59 20.93
C PRO A 227 -31.99 -5.65 21.33
N ALA A 228 -31.63 -5.59 22.61
CA ALA A 228 -30.56 -4.72 23.09
C ALA A 228 -29.16 -5.15 22.59
N ILE A 229 -29.02 -6.41 22.17
CA ILE A 229 -27.76 -6.99 21.68
C ILE A 229 -27.76 -7.06 20.14
N ILE A 230 -28.83 -7.60 19.56
CA ILE A 230 -28.92 -7.86 18.12
C ILE A 230 -29.03 -6.55 17.33
N LEU A 231 -29.79 -5.57 17.80
CA LEU A 231 -30.02 -4.34 17.04
C LEU A 231 -28.72 -3.52 16.84
N PRO A 232 -27.89 -3.27 17.87
CA PRO A 232 -26.60 -2.61 17.67
C PRO A 232 -25.68 -3.37 16.70
N LEU A 233 -25.59 -4.70 16.83
CA LEU A 233 -24.75 -5.52 15.94
C LEU A 233 -25.22 -5.43 14.49
N ALA A 234 -26.53 -5.57 14.26
CA ALA A 234 -27.12 -5.49 12.93
C ALA A 234 -26.92 -4.11 12.28
N ILE A 235 -27.06 -3.02 13.05
CA ILE A 235 -26.79 -1.66 12.56
C ILE A 235 -25.31 -1.51 12.18
N LEU A 236 -24.38 -1.96 13.02
CA LEU A 236 -22.95 -1.90 12.71
C LEU A 236 -22.62 -2.69 11.44
N ALA A 237 -23.21 -3.88 11.29
CA ALA A 237 -23.06 -4.73 10.12
C ALA A 237 -23.55 -4.05 8.83
N GLY A 238 -24.76 -3.50 8.86
CA GLY A 238 -25.33 -2.87 7.69
C GLY A 238 -24.62 -1.58 7.31
N VAL A 239 -24.15 -0.79 8.29
CA VAL A 239 -23.29 0.37 8.01
C VAL A 239 -21.96 -0.07 7.40
N ALA A 240 -21.32 -1.12 7.94
CA ALA A 240 -20.10 -1.68 7.38
C ALA A 240 -20.30 -2.20 5.95
N TYR A 241 -21.39 -2.92 5.70
CA TYR A 241 -21.77 -3.42 4.37
C TYR A 241 -22.02 -2.27 3.40
N GLY A 242 -22.73 -1.22 3.81
CA GLY A 242 -22.92 -0.01 2.99
C GLY A 242 -21.59 0.62 2.58
N PHE A 243 -20.61 0.70 3.49
CA PHE A 243 -19.26 1.18 3.12
C PHE A 243 -18.53 0.23 2.16
N LEU A 244 -18.66 -1.07 2.32
CA LEU A 244 -18.07 -2.08 1.44
C LEU A 244 -18.62 -1.96 0.01
N ILE A 245 -19.95 -1.90 -0.14
CA ILE A 245 -20.61 -1.71 -1.43
C ILE A 245 -20.23 -0.36 -2.05
N TYR A 246 -20.22 0.71 -1.26
CA TYR A 246 -19.75 2.00 -1.75
C TYR A 246 -18.31 1.91 -2.28
N ASN A 247 -17.41 1.23 -1.56
CA ASN A 247 -16.02 1.08 -1.97
C ASN A 247 -15.91 0.32 -3.29
N ALA A 248 -16.50 -0.88 -3.36
CA ALA A 248 -16.42 -1.77 -4.51
C ALA A 248 -17.02 -1.14 -5.78
N VAL A 249 -18.22 -0.57 -5.68
CA VAL A 249 -18.88 0.05 -6.84
C VAL A 249 -18.08 1.27 -7.33
N THR A 250 -17.57 2.10 -6.41
CA THR A 250 -16.76 3.27 -6.82
C THR A 250 -15.40 2.87 -7.39
N ASP A 251 -14.76 1.81 -6.89
CA ASP A 251 -13.51 1.28 -7.47
C ASP A 251 -13.75 0.73 -8.87
N MET A 252 -14.81 -0.05 -9.07
CA MET A 252 -15.20 -0.58 -10.38
C MET A 252 -15.44 0.55 -11.41
N ILE A 253 -16.13 1.63 -11.01
CA ILE A 253 -16.37 2.81 -11.87
C ILE A 253 -15.07 3.55 -12.18
N ASN A 254 -14.25 3.77 -11.16
CA ASN A 254 -12.99 4.50 -11.29
C ASN A 254 -12.00 3.77 -12.19
N ASN A 255 -11.86 2.46 -11.98
CA ASN A 255 -10.96 1.60 -12.72
C ASN A 255 -11.49 1.23 -14.11
N ASP A 256 -12.76 1.54 -14.43
CA ASP A 256 -13.40 1.13 -15.69
C ASP A 256 -13.25 -0.39 -15.90
N SER A 257 -13.35 -1.15 -14.79
CA SER A 257 -12.95 -2.56 -14.69
C SER A 257 -13.65 -3.42 -15.75
N VAL A 258 -14.98 -3.30 -15.83
CA VAL A 258 -15.84 -4.04 -16.76
C VAL A 258 -15.43 -3.82 -18.21
N ARG A 259 -15.32 -2.55 -18.64
CA ARG A 259 -15.03 -2.19 -20.03
C ARG A 259 -13.60 -2.55 -20.42
N LYS A 260 -12.62 -2.25 -19.56
CA LYS A 260 -11.21 -2.58 -19.83
C LYS A 260 -11.04 -4.08 -19.99
N TRP A 261 -11.72 -4.85 -19.16
CA TRP A 261 -11.62 -6.30 -19.19
C TRP A 261 -12.36 -6.92 -20.38
N SER A 262 -13.58 -6.48 -20.69
CA SER A 262 -14.35 -6.99 -21.82
C SER A 262 -13.63 -6.73 -23.13
N ASN A 263 -13.15 -5.49 -23.33
CA ASN A 263 -12.34 -5.13 -24.49
C ASN A 263 -11.06 -5.97 -24.60
N LYS A 264 -10.46 -6.32 -23.46
CA LYS A 264 -9.22 -7.09 -23.42
C LYS A 264 -9.45 -8.56 -23.75
N ILE A 265 -10.52 -9.18 -23.27
CA ILE A 265 -10.88 -10.55 -23.69
C ILE A 265 -11.22 -10.59 -25.17
N VAL A 266 -12.04 -9.65 -25.64
CA VAL A 266 -12.38 -9.55 -27.07
C VAL A 266 -11.12 -9.37 -27.91
N LYS A 267 -10.18 -8.53 -27.46
CA LYS A 267 -8.89 -8.34 -28.13
C LYS A 267 -8.04 -9.62 -28.11
N ASP A 268 -7.85 -10.23 -26.94
CA ASP A 268 -7.07 -11.47 -26.77
C ASP A 268 -7.63 -12.62 -27.63
N LEU A 269 -8.96 -12.69 -27.84
CA LEU A 269 -9.61 -13.66 -28.73
C LEU A 269 -9.43 -13.32 -30.22
N LYS A 270 -9.46 -12.03 -30.58
CA LYS A 270 -9.24 -11.55 -31.97
C LYS A 270 -7.80 -11.73 -32.43
N GLU A 271 -6.83 -11.64 -31.52
CA GLU A 271 -5.40 -11.85 -31.82
C GLU A 271 -5.05 -13.35 -32.03
N GLY A 272 -5.99 -14.27 -31.75
CA GLY A 272 -5.87 -15.70 -32.00
C GLY A 272 -6.27 -16.56 -30.79
N ILE A 273 -6.88 -17.73 -31.04
CA ILE A 273 -7.23 -18.70 -29.99
C ILE A 273 -5.96 -19.49 -29.64
N THR A 274 -5.27 -19.06 -28.59
CA THR A 274 -4.18 -19.80 -27.94
C THR A 274 -4.76 -20.55 -26.74
N PHE A 275 -4.09 -21.61 -26.27
CA PHE A 275 -4.48 -22.29 -25.02
C PHE A 275 -4.66 -21.27 -23.88
N ARG A 276 -3.76 -20.29 -23.79
CA ARG A 276 -3.82 -19.22 -22.79
C ARG A 276 -5.04 -18.31 -22.96
N SER A 277 -5.34 -17.81 -24.16
CA SER A 277 -6.50 -16.94 -24.37
C SER A 277 -7.83 -17.71 -24.19
N ALA A 278 -7.86 -18.99 -24.58
CA ALA A 278 -8.99 -19.89 -24.30
C ALA A 278 -9.18 -20.14 -22.80
N THR A 279 -8.14 -20.48 -22.04
CA THR A 279 -8.25 -20.69 -20.59
C THR A 279 -8.68 -19.43 -19.85
N ILE A 280 -8.18 -18.25 -20.24
CA ILE A 280 -8.59 -16.97 -19.65
C ILE A 280 -10.06 -16.68 -19.96
N ALA A 281 -10.51 -16.93 -21.20
CA ALA A 281 -11.91 -16.74 -21.60
C ALA A 281 -12.86 -17.74 -20.89
N VAL A 282 -12.43 -18.99 -20.72
CA VAL A 282 -13.20 -19.99 -19.96
C VAL A 282 -13.26 -19.62 -18.48
N ALA A 283 -12.12 -19.28 -17.86
CA ALA A 283 -12.08 -18.83 -16.47
C ALA A 283 -12.96 -17.59 -16.25
N ALA A 284 -12.96 -16.67 -17.20
CA ALA A 284 -13.83 -15.50 -17.22
C ALA A 284 -15.31 -15.87 -17.21
N VAL A 285 -15.73 -16.75 -18.12
CA VAL A 285 -17.13 -17.24 -18.18
C VAL A 285 -17.50 -17.97 -16.90
N VAL A 286 -16.65 -18.88 -16.43
CA VAL A 286 -16.88 -19.65 -15.19
C VAL A 286 -17.05 -18.72 -13.99
N LEU A 287 -16.19 -17.71 -13.83
CA LEU A 287 -16.26 -16.79 -12.70
C LEU A 287 -17.48 -15.85 -12.77
N VAL A 288 -17.89 -15.42 -13.97
CA VAL A 288 -19.14 -14.65 -14.16
C VAL A 288 -20.36 -15.50 -13.87
N LEU A 289 -20.38 -16.76 -14.32
CA LEU A 289 -21.45 -17.70 -14.00
C LEU A 289 -21.50 -18.00 -12.50
N LEU A 290 -20.34 -18.22 -11.86
CA LEU A 290 -20.21 -18.41 -10.42
C LEU A 290 -20.75 -17.20 -9.66
N THR A 291 -20.42 -15.99 -10.11
CA THR A 291 -20.92 -14.73 -9.54
C THR A 291 -22.44 -14.63 -9.65
N GLY A 292 -23.01 -14.98 -10.80
CA GLY A 292 -24.46 -15.06 -10.98
C GLY A 292 -25.09 -16.09 -10.04
N ALA A 293 -24.52 -17.30 -9.97
CA ALA A 293 -24.98 -18.36 -9.09
C ALA A 293 -24.95 -17.94 -7.62
N LEU A 294 -23.84 -17.38 -7.13
CA LEU A 294 -23.72 -16.85 -5.77
C LEU A 294 -24.75 -15.76 -5.49
N THR A 295 -25.00 -14.86 -6.44
CA THR A 295 -26.03 -13.82 -6.29
C THR A 295 -27.42 -14.43 -6.09
N PHE A 296 -27.78 -15.44 -6.90
CA PHE A 296 -29.03 -16.17 -6.71
C PHE A 296 -29.04 -16.90 -5.37
N CYS A 297 -27.90 -17.46 -4.95
CA CYS A 297 -27.80 -18.12 -3.67
C CYS A 297 -28.07 -17.17 -2.51
N THR A 298 -27.38 -16.04 -2.47
CA THR A 298 -27.58 -14.98 -1.48
C THR A 298 -29.02 -14.54 -1.42
N ALA A 299 -29.61 -14.25 -2.57
CA ALA A 299 -31.00 -13.80 -2.61
C ALA A 299 -31.97 -14.91 -2.12
N GLY A 300 -31.70 -16.18 -2.45
CA GLY A 300 -32.43 -17.34 -1.98
C GLY A 300 -32.32 -17.56 -0.46
N THR A 301 -31.13 -17.39 0.12
CA THR A 301 -30.92 -17.45 1.58
C THR A 301 -31.78 -16.41 2.27
N TRP A 302 -31.71 -15.16 1.81
CA TRP A 302 -32.45 -14.07 2.40
C TRP A 302 -33.96 -14.24 2.32
N TRP A 303 -34.45 -14.76 1.20
CA TRP A 303 -35.85 -15.12 1.03
C TRP A 303 -36.28 -16.21 2.02
N THR A 304 -35.47 -17.26 2.16
CA THR A 304 -35.71 -18.40 3.06
C THR A 304 -35.72 -17.95 4.52
N VAL A 305 -34.71 -17.18 4.93
CA VAL A 305 -34.57 -16.62 6.28
C VAL A 305 -35.74 -15.72 6.62
N ALA A 306 -36.12 -14.80 5.71
CA ALA A 306 -37.26 -13.91 5.96
C ALA A 306 -38.59 -14.65 6.12
N LYS A 307 -38.74 -15.84 5.53
CA LYS A 307 -39.96 -16.66 5.63
C LYS A 307 -39.98 -17.60 6.83
N ASN A 308 -38.84 -18.19 7.18
CA ASN A 308 -38.78 -19.30 8.14
C ASN A 308 -38.26 -18.89 9.52
N THR A 309 -37.56 -17.77 9.62
CA THR A 309 -36.99 -17.31 10.90
C THR A 309 -38.02 -16.55 11.71
N ARG A 310 -38.04 -16.80 13.03
CA ARG A 310 -38.87 -16.03 13.96
C ARG A 310 -38.36 -14.58 14.01
N PRO A 311 -39.21 -13.57 13.71
CA PRO A 311 -38.76 -12.19 13.72
C PRO A 311 -38.49 -11.67 15.14
N LEU A 312 -37.57 -10.69 15.24
CA LEU A 312 -37.23 -10.03 16.51
C LEU A 312 -38.40 -9.25 17.08
N PHE A 313 -39.15 -8.59 16.19
CA PHE A 313 -40.30 -7.77 16.51
C PHE A 313 -41.53 -8.22 15.74
N ALA A 314 -42.72 -8.09 16.33
CA ALA A 314 -43.97 -8.52 15.70
C ALA A 314 -44.28 -7.83 14.37
N TRP A 315 -43.84 -6.58 14.16
CA TRP A 315 -44.04 -5.87 12.90
C TRP A 315 -43.21 -6.47 11.75
N MET A 316 -42.08 -7.11 12.05
CA MET A 316 -41.19 -7.74 11.07
C MET A 316 -41.81 -8.98 10.40
N SER A 317 -42.83 -9.62 10.98
CA SER A 317 -43.55 -10.73 10.34
C SER A 317 -44.38 -10.29 9.13
N LYS A 318 -44.69 -8.99 9.01
CA LYS A 318 -45.51 -8.42 7.93
C LYS A 318 -44.70 -7.99 6.72
N ILE A 319 -43.38 -7.93 6.86
CA ILE A 319 -42.47 -7.41 5.84
C ILE A 319 -41.91 -8.47 4.86
N PRO A 320 -41.98 -9.81 5.05
CA PRO A 320 -41.33 -10.76 4.15
C PRO A 320 -41.64 -10.57 2.66
N ASN A 321 -42.84 -10.13 2.26
CA ASN A 321 -43.17 -9.92 0.84
C ASN A 321 -42.55 -8.63 0.24
N ILE A 322 -42.41 -7.56 1.03
CA ILE A 322 -41.85 -6.27 0.60
C ILE A 322 -40.32 -6.29 0.72
N ILE A 323 -39.80 -6.87 1.79
CA ILE A 323 -38.36 -7.06 1.99
C ILE A 323 -37.83 -8.11 1.05
N ALA A 324 -38.44 -9.26 0.88
CA ALA A 324 -37.78 -10.30 0.10
C ALA A 324 -37.74 -9.96 -1.41
N SER A 325 -38.55 -9.01 -1.89
CA SER A 325 -38.39 -8.41 -3.23
C SER A 325 -37.37 -7.27 -3.27
N GLY A 326 -37.40 -6.33 -2.31
CA GLY A 326 -36.44 -5.20 -2.25
C GLY A 326 -35.00 -5.63 -1.88
N LEU A 327 -34.88 -6.57 -0.95
CA LEU A 327 -33.63 -7.19 -0.52
C LEU A 327 -33.08 -8.04 -1.66
N PHE A 328 -33.90 -8.86 -2.34
CA PHE A 328 -33.49 -9.58 -3.56
C PHE A 328 -32.85 -8.65 -4.61
N VAL A 329 -33.51 -7.53 -4.95
CA VAL A 329 -32.98 -6.63 -5.98
C VAL A 329 -31.76 -5.88 -5.48
N ILE A 330 -31.81 -5.27 -4.29
CA ILE A 330 -30.77 -4.35 -3.81
C ILE A 330 -29.56 -5.11 -3.29
N THR A 331 -29.73 -6.10 -2.40
CA THR A 331 -28.59 -6.89 -1.90
C THR A 331 -28.07 -7.84 -2.95
N GLY A 332 -28.94 -8.44 -3.79
CA GLY A 332 -28.51 -9.23 -4.94
C GLY A 332 -27.69 -8.42 -5.93
N SER A 333 -28.14 -7.22 -6.33
CA SER A 333 -27.35 -6.35 -7.22
C SER A 333 -26.05 -5.87 -6.56
N ALA A 334 -26.07 -5.58 -5.26
CA ALA A 334 -24.89 -5.15 -4.51
C ALA A 334 -23.85 -6.28 -4.45
N GLN A 335 -24.29 -7.50 -4.14
CA GLN A 335 -23.47 -8.71 -4.12
C GLN A 335 -22.92 -9.03 -5.52
N LEU A 336 -23.75 -8.91 -6.55
CA LEU A 336 -23.32 -9.10 -7.94
C LEU A 336 -22.18 -8.16 -8.30
N ILE A 337 -22.30 -6.87 -7.98
CA ILE A 337 -21.26 -5.88 -8.29
C ILE A 337 -19.98 -6.16 -7.49
N PHE A 338 -20.11 -6.48 -6.21
CA PHE A 338 -18.99 -6.85 -5.35
C PHE A 338 -18.24 -8.07 -5.92
N ASN A 339 -18.96 -9.16 -6.18
CA ASN A 339 -18.41 -10.38 -6.76
C ASN A 339 -17.77 -10.12 -8.14
N LEU A 340 -18.36 -9.28 -8.99
CA LEU A 340 -17.79 -8.92 -10.29
C LEU A 340 -16.42 -8.23 -10.17
N GLU A 341 -16.27 -7.27 -9.24
CA GLU A 341 -14.98 -6.62 -9.00
C GLU A 341 -13.93 -7.63 -8.50
N ASN A 342 -14.34 -8.56 -7.64
CA ASN A 342 -13.48 -9.61 -7.13
C ASN A 342 -13.06 -10.57 -8.26
N VAL A 343 -13.98 -10.96 -9.14
CA VAL A 343 -13.67 -11.74 -10.35
C VAL A 343 -12.66 -11.04 -11.24
N PHE A 344 -12.79 -9.72 -11.44
CA PHE A 344 -11.83 -8.97 -12.25
C PHE A 344 -10.43 -8.95 -11.63
N SER A 345 -10.34 -8.88 -10.30
CA SER A 345 -9.09 -9.00 -9.56
C SER A 345 -8.48 -10.41 -9.69
N SER A 346 -9.28 -11.45 -9.49
CA SER A 346 -8.88 -12.87 -9.60
C SER A 346 -8.39 -13.24 -11.00
N LEU A 347 -9.03 -12.75 -12.05
CA LEU A 347 -8.60 -13.01 -13.42
C LEU A 347 -7.27 -12.35 -13.77
N LYS A 348 -6.94 -11.24 -13.12
CA LYS A 348 -5.64 -10.60 -13.25
C LYS A 348 -4.54 -11.49 -12.68
N LEU A 349 -4.77 -12.12 -11.54
CA LEU A 349 -3.85 -13.12 -10.96
C LEU A 349 -3.63 -14.30 -11.89
N ILE A 350 -4.71 -14.95 -12.33
CA ILE A 350 -4.63 -16.12 -13.22
C ILE A 350 -3.78 -15.76 -14.44
N ARG A 351 -4.05 -14.60 -15.04
CA ARG A 351 -3.27 -14.10 -16.18
C ARG A 351 -1.80 -13.83 -15.83
N ASP A 352 -1.51 -13.18 -14.70
CA ASP A 352 -0.13 -12.86 -14.30
C ASP A 352 0.66 -14.13 -13.96
N ALA A 353 0.01 -15.16 -13.41
CA ALA A 353 0.58 -16.50 -13.23
C ALA A 353 0.88 -17.18 -14.58
N PHE A 354 -0.01 -17.05 -15.58
CA PHE A 354 0.24 -17.59 -16.94
C PHE A 354 1.24 -16.77 -17.77
N LYS A 355 1.56 -15.52 -17.39
CA LYS A 355 2.63 -14.73 -18.03
C LYS A 355 4.03 -15.10 -17.55
N SER A 356 4.09 -15.87 -16.49
CA SER A 356 5.27 -16.22 -15.75
C SER A 356 5.79 -17.55 -16.28
N GLU A 357 7.03 -17.61 -16.77
CA GLU A 357 7.63 -18.85 -17.32
C GLU A 357 7.76 -19.98 -16.27
N ASP A 358 7.74 -19.63 -14.98
CA ASP A 358 7.87 -20.59 -13.87
C ASP A 358 6.53 -20.92 -13.21
N SER A 359 6.31 -22.21 -12.92
CA SER A 359 5.17 -22.66 -12.12
C SER A 359 5.24 -22.15 -10.67
N MET A 360 4.08 -21.97 -10.04
CA MET A 360 3.94 -21.48 -8.65
C MET A 360 4.85 -22.24 -7.67
N TRP A 361 4.89 -23.56 -7.77
CA TRP A 361 5.70 -24.43 -6.91
C TRP A 361 7.21 -24.29 -7.15
N ARG A 362 7.63 -24.10 -8.41
CA ARG A 362 9.04 -23.82 -8.72
C ARG A 362 9.49 -22.48 -8.14
N ARG A 363 8.64 -21.45 -8.15
CA ARG A 363 8.94 -20.15 -7.54
C ARG A 363 9.14 -20.26 -6.03
N ILE A 364 8.24 -20.97 -5.35
CA ILE A 364 8.37 -21.25 -3.91
C ILE A 364 9.67 -22.01 -3.66
N GLY A 365 9.94 -23.07 -4.42
CA GLY A 365 11.20 -23.82 -4.34
C GLY A 365 12.44 -22.98 -4.62
N HIS A 366 12.37 -22.01 -5.54
CA HIS A 366 13.46 -21.07 -5.83
C HIS A 366 13.72 -20.10 -4.68
N ILE A 367 12.68 -19.62 -4.01
CA ILE A 367 12.83 -18.77 -2.81
C ILE A 367 13.51 -19.57 -1.70
N PHE A 368 13.00 -20.77 -1.40
CA PHE A 368 13.58 -21.64 -0.37
C PHE A 368 15.02 -22.04 -0.68
N SER A 369 15.31 -22.47 -1.92
CA SER A 369 16.68 -22.86 -2.31
C SER A 369 17.64 -21.68 -2.31
N LYS A 370 17.21 -20.50 -2.74
CA LYS A 370 18.03 -19.28 -2.69
C LYS A 370 18.33 -18.86 -1.25
N GLU A 371 17.32 -18.85 -0.37
CA GLU A 371 17.52 -18.53 1.05
C GLU A 371 18.38 -19.60 1.74
N PHE A 372 18.13 -20.88 1.49
CA PHE A 372 18.93 -21.97 2.04
C PHE A 372 20.39 -21.91 1.59
N ASN A 373 20.64 -21.64 0.30
CA ASN A 373 22.00 -21.45 -0.21
C ASN A 373 22.67 -20.22 0.40
N ALA A 374 21.93 -19.13 0.59
CA ALA A 374 22.44 -17.94 1.26
C ALA A 374 22.76 -18.20 2.75
N MET A 375 21.94 -18.99 3.46
CA MET A 375 22.19 -19.41 4.84
C MET A 375 23.44 -20.29 4.92
N ARG A 376 23.52 -21.34 4.09
CA ARG A 376 24.67 -22.26 4.05
C ARG A 376 25.99 -21.52 3.82
N ASN A 377 26.00 -20.54 2.94
CA ASN A 377 27.21 -19.80 2.60
C ASN A 377 27.61 -18.77 3.68
N ASN A 378 26.63 -18.20 4.41
CA ASN A 378 26.89 -17.09 5.33
C ASN A 378 26.87 -17.49 6.81
N GLU A 379 26.34 -18.65 7.19
CA GLU A 379 26.15 -19.07 8.59
C GLU A 379 27.22 -20.06 9.08
N ASN A 380 27.49 -20.07 10.39
CA ASN A 380 28.28 -21.13 11.01
C ASN A 380 27.39 -22.36 11.30
N LEU A 381 28.00 -23.51 11.62
CA LEU A 381 27.26 -24.76 11.85
C LEU A 381 26.23 -24.61 12.98
N LEU A 382 26.58 -23.92 14.07
CA LEU A 382 25.66 -23.71 15.19
C LEU A 382 24.45 -22.86 14.78
N GLN A 383 24.62 -21.85 13.94
CA GLN A 383 23.52 -21.05 13.39
C GLN A 383 22.63 -21.86 12.43
N LEU A 384 23.21 -22.76 11.63
CA LEU A 384 22.45 -23.67 10.76
C LEU A 384 21.63 -24.68 11.57
N LEU A 385 22.17 -25.13 12.71
CA LEU A 385 21.51 -26.03 13.67
C LEU A 385 20.62 -25.27 14.69
N ASN A 386 20.23 -24.04 14.39
CA ASN A 386 19.28 -23.28 15.21
C ASN A 386 17.92 -23.99 15.22
N LEU A 387 17.73 -24.87 16.21
CA LEU A 387 16.55 -25.72 16.33
C LEU A 387 15.25 -24.90 16.41
N PRO A 388 15.16 -23.80 17.19
CA PRO A 388 14.01 -22.90 17.14
C PRO A 388 13.69 -22.35 15.74
N ARG A 389 14.71 -21.97 14.96
CA ARG A 389 14.51 -21.49 13.58
C ARG A 389 14.01 -22.61 12.65
N LEU A 390 14.56 -23.81 12.78
CA LEU A 390 14.10 -24.95 11.97
C LEU A 390 12.64 -25.28 12.28
N ILE A 391 12.24 -25.24 13.56
CA ILE A 391 10.84 -25.37 13.95
C ILE A 391 10.02 -24.25 13.32
N LEU A 392 10.45 -22.97 13.39
CA LEU A 392 9.76 -21.87 12.72
C LEU A 392 9.59 -22.10 11.21
N LEU A 393 10.64 -22.53 10.51
CA LEU A 393 10.59 -22.76 9.07
C LEU A 393 9.59 -23.88 8.70
N LEU A 394 9.59 -24.97 9.48
CA LEU A 394 8.74 -26.13 9.27
C LEU A 394 7.29 -25.90 9.72
N THR A 395 7.04 -24.95 10.63
CA THR A 395 5.71 -24.73 11.20
C THR A 395 5.07 -23.44 10.72
N PHE A 396 5.75 -22.29 10.74
CA PHE A 396 5.14 -20.97 10.55
C PHE A 396 4.56 -20.78 9.13
N VAL A 397 5.32 -21.10 8.08
CA VAL A 397 4.87 -20.92 6.69
C VAL A 397 3.76 -21.93 6.32
N PRO A 398 3.92 -23.24 6.59
CA PRO A 398 2.84 -24.20 6.37
C PRO A 398 1.59 -23.89 7.20
N LEU A 399 1.75 -23.49 8.46
CA LEU A 399 0.63 -23.13 9.31
C LEU A 399 -0.11 -21.89 8.77
N ARG A 400 0.59 -20.90 8.22
CA ARG A 400 -0.06 -19.76 7.55
C ARG A 400 -0.96 -20.22 6.39
N MET A 401 -0.50 -21.18 5.58
CA MET A 401 -1.31 -21.78 4.51
C MET A 401 -2.49 -22.59 5.06
N ILE A 402 -2.29 -23.38 6.12
CA ILE A 402 -3.34 -24.17 6.75
C ILE A 402 -4.41 -23.27 7.36
N VAL A 403 -4.00 -22.22 8.07
CA VAL A 403 -4.89 -21.20 8.66
C VAL A 403 -5.67 -20.48 7.56
N PHE A 404 -5.03 -20.15 6.44
CA PHE A 404 -5.70 -19.58 5.27
C PHE A 404 -6.75 -20.54 4.67
N LEU A 405 -6.41 -21.81 4.47
CA LEU A 405 -7.36 -22.83 4.02
C LEU A 405 -8.51 -23.04 5.02
N GLY A 406 -8.20 -23.01 6.32
CA GLY A 406 -9.20 -23.11 7.39
C GLY A 406 -10.19 -21.95 7.38
N HIS A 407 -9.71 -20.73 7.10
CA HIS A 407 -10.56 -19.56 6.86
C HIS A 407 -11.48 -19.76 5.65
N LEU A 408 -10.93 -20.19 4.51
CA LEU A 408 -11.74 -20.44 3.31
C LEU A 408 -12.81 -21.52 3.55
N ILE A 409 -12.47 -22.57 4.29
CA ILE A 409 -13.45 -23.57 4.72
C ILE A 409 -14.50 -22.93 5.64
N GLY A 410 -14.09 -22.10 6.60
CA GLY A 410 -14.99 -21.37 7.50
C GLY A 410 -16.01 -20.50 6.76
N ILE A 411 -15.57 -19.76 5.73
CA ILE A 411 -16.50 -18.97 4.90
C ILE A 411 -17.33 -19.86 3.99
N ALA A 412 -16.75 -20.89 3.40
CA ALA A 412 -17.47 -21.84 2.55
C ALA A 412 -18.66 -22.46 3.29
N VAL A 413 -18.50 -22.85 4.55
CA VAL A 413 -19.60 -23.42 5.34
C VAL A 413 -20.60 -22.38 5.84
N SER A 414 -20.22 -21.09 5.83
CA SER A 414 -21.12 -19.96 6.05
C SER A 414 -21.92 -19.57 4.81
N SER A 415 -21.59 -20.15 3.65
CA SER A 415 -22.15 -19.76 2.36
C SER A 415 -23.66 -19.94 2.28
N ASP A 416 -24.23 -19.14 1.39
CA ASP A 416 -25.65 -19.02 1.15
C ASP A 416 -26.33 -20.35 0.86
N ARG A 417 -27.41 -20.63 1.58
CA ARG A 417 -28.19 -21.87 1.44
C ARG A 417 -29.41 -21.62 0.57
N VAL A 418 -29.43 -22.26 -0.59
CA VAL A 418 -30.60 -22.26 -1.47
C VAL A 418 -31.40 -23.52 -1.25
N PRO A 419 -32.72 -23.41 -0.98
CA PRO A 419 -33.60 -24.56 -1.01
C PRO A 419 -33.46 -25.33 -2.32
N GLY A 420 -33.09 -26.61 -2.25
CA GLY A 420 -32.93 -27.49 -3.42
C GLY A 420 -31.51 -27.61 -3.97
N ILE A 421 -30.53 -26.85 -3.46
CA ILE A 421 -29.10 -27.05 -3.78
C ILE A 421 -28.42 -27.73 -2.59
N PRO A 422 -27.66 -28.84 -2.79
CA PRO A 422 -26.90 -29.46 -1.71
C PRO A 422 -25.94 -28.48 -1.03
N GLU A 423 -25.91 -28.48 0.31
CA GLU A 423 -25.06 -27.55 1.10
C GLU A 423 -23.58 -27.67 0.73
N LEU A 424 -23.11 -28.88 0.43
CA LEU A 424 -21.75 -29.14 -0.03
C LEU A 424 -21.44 -28.45 -1.37
N ALA A 425 -22.41 -28.41 -2.29
CA ALA A 425 -22.25 -27.77 -3.59
C ALA A 425 -22.18 -26.25 -3.44
N SER A 426 -23.06 -25.64 -2.63
CA SER A 426 -23.01 -24.20 -2.34
C SER A 426 -21.70 -23.82 -1.63
N SER A 427 -21.27 -24.65 -0.68
CA SER A 427 -20.00 -24.47 0.05
C SER A 427 -18.79 -24.55 -0.90
N GLY A 428 -18.79 -25.49 -1.85
CA GLY A 428 -17.75 -25.58 -2.87
C GLY A 428 -17.67 -24.35 -3.78
N LEU A 429 -18.83 -23.78 -4.16
CA LEU A 429 -18.91 -22.54 -4.94
C LEU A 429 -18.38 -21.35 -4.13
N GLY A 430 -18.78 -21.24 -2.85
CA GLY A 430 -18.27 -20.22 -1.93
C GLY A 430 -16.75 -20.33 -1.75
N PHE A 431 -16.24 -21.52 -1.42
CA PHE A 431 -14.80 -21.79 -1.28
C PHE A 431 -14.01 -21.34 -2.51
N THR A 432 -14.49 -21.71 -3.71
CA THR A 432 -13.77 -21.43 -4.96
C THR A 432 -13.74 -19.94 -5.26
N SER A 433 -14.84 -19.22 -5.00
CA SER A 433 -14.92 -17.77 -5.19
C SER A 433 -13.94 -17.04 -4.28
N GLU A 434 -13.99 -17.34 -2.97
CA GLU A 434 -13.16 -16.71 -1.94
C GLU A 434 -11.68 -17.06 -2.11
N PHE A 435 -11.36 -18.29 -2.54
CA PHE A 435 -9.98 -18.74 -2.72
C PHE A 435 -9.19 -17.79 -3.64
N PHE A 436 -9.73 -17.43 -4.80
CA PHE A 436 -8.98 -16.59 -5.74
C PHE A 436 -8.86 -15.14 -5.28
N GLU A 437 -9.88 -14.63 -4.59
CA GLU A 437 -9.91 -13.28 -4.04
C GLU A 437 -8.86 -13.12 -2.94
N ASP A 438 -8.95 -13.95 -1.90
CA ASP A 438 -8.11 -13.82 -0.73
C ASP A 438 -6.67 -14.27 -1.00
N PHE A 439 -6.46 -15.20 -1.93
CA PHE A 439 -5.11 -15.61 -2.30
C PHE A 439 -4.30 -14.44 -2.88
N HIS A 440 -4.92 -13.57 -3.69
CA HIS A 440 -4.25 -12.34 -4.13
C HIS A 440 -3.86 -11.47 -2.95
N TYR A 441 -4.81 -11.32 -2.04
CA TYR A 441 -4.73 -10.39 -0.93
C TYR A 441 -3.67 -10.79 0.09
N PHE A 442 -3.54 -12.08 0.41
CA PHE A 442 -2.59 -12.55 1.44
C PHE A 442 -1.25 -13.02 0.87
N PHE A 443 -1.20 -13.43 -0.41
CA PHE A 443 -0.01 -14.03 -1.01
C PHE A 443 0.50 -13.33 -2.28
N GLY A 444 -0.12 -12.22 -2.73
CA GLY A 444 0.30 -11.51 -3.95
C GLY A 444 1.78 -11.15 -4.02
N ASP A 445 2.37 -10.72 -2.90
CA ASP A 445 3.80 -10.36 -2.81
C ASP A 445 4.76 -11.51 -3.13
N LEU A 446 4.38 -12.76 -2.82
CA LEU A 446 5.20 -13.94 -3.14
C LEU A 446 5.29 -14.20 -4.65
N PHE A 447 4.34 -13.67 -5.43
CA PHE A 447 4.22 -13.94 -6.86
C PHE A 447 4.56 -12.74 -7.74
N HIS A 448 4.78 -11.56 -7.16
CA HIS A 448 5.20 -10.35 -7.86
C HIS A 448 6.71 -10.15 -7.81
N THR A 449 7.46 -10.86 -8.66
CA THR A 449 8.84 -10.48 -9.00
C THR A 449 8.83 -9.49 -10.16
N HIS A 450 8.86 -8.19 -9.85
CA HIS A 450 9.11 -7.19 -10.88
C HIS A 450 10.62 -7.03 -11.08
N LYS A 451 11.10 -7.27 -12.31
CA LYS A 451 12.35 -6.66 -12.74
C LYS A 451 12.12 -5.15 -12.73
N HIS A 452 12.84 -4.45 -11.85
CA HIS A 452 12.72 -3.01 -11.73
C HIS A 452 13.40 -2.38 -12.93
N ASP A 453 12.60 -1.76 -13.79
CA ASP A 453 13.10 -0.81 -14.78
C ASP A 453 13.22 0.55 -14.09
N HIS A 454 14.31 1.27 -14.31
CA HIS A 454 14.57 2.58 -13.70
C HIS A 454 13.99 3.75 -14.51
N ASP A 455 13.21 3.46 -15.55
CA ASP A 455 12.54 4.46 -16.37
C ASP A 455 11.40 5.20 -15.63
N THR A 456 11.22 6.48 -15.94
CA THR A 456 10.18 7.34 -15.35
C THR A 456 8.77 6.77 -15.53
N LYS A 457 8.51 6.06 -16.63
CA LYS A 457 7.21 5.41 -16.87
C LYS A 457 6.91 4.30 -15.85
N SER A 458 7.93 3.56 -15.40
CA SER A 458 7.75 2.54 -14.35
C SER A 458 7.51 3.21 -13.00
N LEU A 459 8.28 4.27 -12.68
CA LEU A 459 8.21 5.00 -11.41
C LEU A 459 6.84 5.66 -11.20
N ILE A 460 6.30 6.32 -12.23
CA ILE A 460 4.99 6.96 -12.12
C ILE A 460 3.88 5.93 -11.98
N LYS A 461 4.00 4.79 -12.68
CA LYS A 461 3.05 3.69 -12.57
C LYS A 461 3.09 3.09 -11.17
N GLU A 462 4.26 2.87 -10.60
CA GLU A 462 4.39 2.43 -9.21
C GLU A 462 3.79 3.44 -8.23
N ARG A 463 4.01 4.74 -8.46
CA ARG A 463 3.52 5.84 -7.59
C ARG A 463 2.00 5.98 -7.60
N LEU A 464 1.39 5.94 -8.78
CA LEU A 464 0.00 6.36 -9.02
C LEU A 464 -0.97 5.19 -9.28
N LYS A 465 -0.49 3.99 -9.62
CA LYS A 465 -1.36 2.83 -9.80
C LYS A 465 -1.87 2.34 -8.44
N GLU A 466 -3.17 2.08 -8.38
CA GLU A 466 -3.83 1.54 -7.20
C GLU A 466 -3.28 0.13 -6.89
N GLY A 467 -2.90 -0.10 -5.63
CA GLY A 467 -2.43 -1.41 -5.12
C GLY A 467 -1.00 -1.48 -4.55
N HIS A 468 -0.13 -0.48 -4.74
CA HIS A 468 1.30 -0.57 -4.35
C HIS A 468 1.63 -0.09 -2.92
N GLY A 469 0.80 -0.41 -1.92
CA GLY A 469 0.94 0.22 -0.60
C GLY A 469 0.78 -0.66 0.64
N HIS A 470 0.42 -1.93 0.50
CA HIS A 470 0.15 -2.79 1.65
C HIS A 470 1.35 -3.68 1.91
N ASP A 471 1.99 -3.46 3.05
CA ASP A 471 3.00 -4.37 3.57
C ASP A 471 2.25 -5.58 4.15
N HIS A 472 2.19 -6.67 3.38
CA HIS A 472 1.49 -7.91 3.75
C HIS A 472 2.18 -8.65 4.92
N SER A 473 3.27 -8.10 5.49
CA SER A 473 3.89 -8.63 6.71
C SER A 473 3.16 -8.22 8.00
N ARG A 474 2.11 -7.38 7.88
CA ARG A 474 1.36 -6.75 8.98
C ARG A 474 -0.16 -6.98 8.91
N ASP A 475 -0.63 -7.90 8.09
CA ASP A 475 -2.02 -8.39 8.16
C ASP A 475 -2.32 -9.01 9.53
N ILE A 476 -3.57 -8.90 9.99
CA ILE A 476 -4.03 -9.40 11.31
C ILE A 476 -3.66 -10.88 11.52
N PRO A 477 -3.89 -11.81 10.56
CA PRO A 477 -3.56 -13.22 10.73
C PRO A 477 -2.06 -13.45 10.97
N THR A 478 -1.19 -12.81 10.18
CA THR A 478 0.27 -12.95 10.38
C THR A 478 0.73 -12.31 11.68
N GLN A 479 0.12 -11.22 12.12
CA GLN A 479 0.44 -10.63 13.43
C GLN A 479 0.08 -11.56 14.59
N LEU A 480 -1.09 -12.21 14.54
CA LEU A 480 -1.50 -13.20 15.54
C LEU A 480 -0.55 -14.40 15.55
N LEU A 481 -0.19 -14.93 14.38
CA LEU A 481 0.80 -16.00 14.27
C LEU A 481 2.17 -15.55 14.80
N LYS A 482 2.64 -14.35 14.45
CA LYS A 482 3.91 -13.82 14.97
C LYS A 482 3.90 -13.65 16.48
N LEU A 483 2.77 -13.26 17.06
CA LEU A 483 2.60 -13.14 18.51
C LEU A 483 2.66 -14.52 19.19
N LEU A 484 1.96 -15.51 18.63
CA LEU A 484 1.97 -16.89 19.15
C LEU A 484 3.35 -17.53 19.07
N PHE A 485 4.08 -17.28 17.98
CA PHE A 485 5.44 -17.76 17.76
C PHE A 485 6.52 -16.83 18.33
N ALA A 486 6.15 -15.73 19.00
CA ALA A 486 7.11 -14.76 19.53
C ALA A 486 8.18 -15.41 20.43
N PRO A 487 7.84 -16.32 21.38
CA PRO A 487 8.84 -17.01 22.18
C PRO A 487 9.87 -17.76 21.32
N LEU A 488 9.41 -18.39 20.22
CA LEU A 488 10.27 -19.14 19.32
C LEU A 488 11.15 -18.23 18.46
N PHE A 489 10.64 -17.07 18.01
CA PHE A 489 11.45 -16.04 17.35
C PHE A 489 12.55 -15.50 18.28
N TYR A 490 12.23 -15.24 19.54
CA TYR A 490 13.22 -14.78 20.53
C TYR A 490 14.24 -15.87 20.88
N ALA A 491 13.82 -17.13 21.01
CA ALA A 491 14.72 -18.26 21.23
C ALA A 491 15.66 -18.46 20.04
N ALA A 492 15.13 -18.40 18.80
CA ALA A 492 15.93 -18.46 17.58
C ALA A 492 16.94 -17.30 17.52
N ALA A 493 16.52 -16.09 17.91
CA ALA A 493 17.40 -14.93 17.94
C ALA A 493 18.51 -15.07 18.99
N GLY A 494 18.19 -15.58 20.17
CA GLY A 494 19.16 -15.86 21.23
C GLY A 494 20.16 -16.93 20.86
N TRP A 495 19.71 -17.98 20.19
CA TRP A 495 20.59 -19.01 19.65
C TRP A 495 21.57 -18.42 18.64
N ASP A 496 21.09 -17.64 17.68
CA ASP A 496 21.94 -16.96 16.69
C ASP A 496 22.95 -16.00 17.32
N TRP A 497 22.49 -15.22 18.29
CA TRP A 497 23.29 -14.26 19.04
C TRP A 497 24.39 -14.95 19.87
N ALA A 498 24.09 -16.11 20.47
CA ALA A 498 25.06 -16.91 21.21
C ALA A 498 26.03 -17.64 20.27
N ALA A 499 25.51 -18.28 19.22
CA ALA A 499 26.29 -19.04 18.24
C ALA A 499 27.36 -18.19 17.54
N THR A 500 27.08 -16.91 17.28
CA THR A 500 28.09 -15.98 16.71
C THR A 500 29.19 -15.59 17.68
N ARG A 501 28.99 -15.75 18.99
CA ARG A 501 30.04 -15.52 20.01
C ARG A 501 30.83 -16.78 20.31
N LEU A 502 30.17 -17.94 20.30
CA LEU A 502 30.79 -19.23 20.61
C LEU A 502 31.64 -19.75 19.47
N VAL A 503 31.21 -19.55 18.22
CA VAL A 503 31.94 -19.98 17.02
C VAL A 503 32.16 -18.77 16.13
N ARG A 504 33.33 -18.16 16.27
CA ARG A 504 33.80 -17.15 15.32
C ARG A 504 34.15 -17.87 14.03
N LYS A 505 33.60 -17.41 12.89
CA LYS A 505 34.17 -17.81 11.59
C LYS A 505 35.58 -17.20 11.52
N PRO A 506 36.62 -17.98 11.14
CA PRO A 506 37.92 -17.37 10.87
C PRO A 506 37.72 -16.27 9.83
N ARG A 507 38.37 -15.13 10.07
CA ARG A 507 38.36 -13.98 9.16
C ARG A 507 38.80 -14.49 7.79
N GLN A 508 37.95 -14.37 6.77
CA GLN A 508 38.39 -14.71 5.41
C GLN A 508 39.37 -13.62 5.00
N GLU A 509 40.60 -13.99 4.67
CA GLU A 509 41.57 -13.02 4.16
C GLU A 509 41.20 -12.72 2.71
N CYS A 510 40.73 -11.49 2.45
CA CYS A 510 40.52 -11.01 1.08
C CYS A 510 41.67 -10.08 0.75
N GLU A 511 42.56 -10.54 -0.11
CA GLU A 511 43.65 -9.73 -0.63
C GLU A 511 43.21 -9.02 -1.92
N LEU A 512 43.43 -7.70 -1.96
CA LEU A 512 43.30 -6.93 -3.19
C LEU A 512 44.65 -6.99 -3.92
N LEU A 513 44.66 -7.65 -5.08
CA LEU A 513 45.81 -7.66 -5.97
C LEU A 513 45.65 -6.50 -6.95
N GLN A 514 46.49 -5.48 -6.80
CA GLN A 514 46.55 -4.37 -7.72
C GLN A 514 47.30 -4.82 -8.98
N MET A 515 46.63 -4.81 -10.13
CA MET A 515 47.26 -5.20 -11.39
C MET A 515 48.30 -4.15 -11.79
N ASP A 516 49.41 -4.60 -12.39
CA ASP A 516 50.33 -3.68 -13.05
C ASP A 516 49.66 -3.06 -14.31
N THR A 517 50.32 -2.11 -14.94
CA THR A 517 49.76 -1.44 -16.13
C THR A 517 49.85 -2.28 -17.41
N LYS A 518 50.37 -3.50 -17.34
CA LYS A 518 50.51 -4.37 -18.51
C LYS A 518 49.20 -5.11 -18.78
N PRO A 519 48.81 -5.26 -20.05
CA PRO A 519 47.58 -5.93 -20.41
C PRO A 519 47.69 -7.45 -20.15
N HIS A 520 46.90 -7.95 -19.19
CA HIS A 520 46.71 -9.38 -18.98
C HIS A 520 45.44 -9.84 -19.72
N LYS A 521 45.58 -10.79 -20.65
CA LYS A 521 44.46 -11.32 -21.43
C LYS A 521 43.84 -12.52 -20.72
N PHE A 522 42.67 -12.33 -20.12
CA PHE A 522 41.81 -13.45 -19.73
C PHE A 522 40.95 -13.83 -20.93
N LYS A 523 40.73 -15.13 -21.16
CA LYS A 523 39.96 -15.61 -22.32
C LYS A 523 38.52 -15.07 -22.32
N GLU A 524 37.98 -14.76 -21.14
CA GLU A 524 36.62 -14.26 -20.92
C GLU A 524 36.55 -12.72 -20.80
N LEU A 525 37.68 -12.00 -20.66
CA LEU A 525 37.71 -10.57 -20.37
C LEU A 525 38.94 -9.87 -20.97
N GLY A 526 38.70 -8.83 -21.78
CA GLY A 526 39.74 -7.84 -22.13
C GLY A 526 39.91 -6.85 -20.99
N LEU A 527 40.99 -6.97 -20.23
CA LEU A 527 41.27 -6.10 -19.08
C LEU A 527 42.16 -4.92 -19.52
N GLU A 528 41.74 -3.70 -19.21
CA GLU A 528 42.51 -2.47 -19.44
C GLU A 528 42.38 -1.52 -18.22
N GLY A 529 43.49 -0.93 -17.76
CA GLY A 529 43.52 0.13 -16.74
C GLY A 529 43.79 -0.30 -15.28
N LYS A 530 43.73 0.66 -14.34
CA LYS A 530 43.96 0.49 -12.87
C LYS A 530 42.80 -0.21 -12.16
N SER A 531 42.42 -1.40 -12.62
CA SER A 531 41.38 -2.23 -11.98
C SER A 531 42.02 -3.28 -11.07
N ALA A 532 41.28 -3.76 -10.06
CA ALA A 532 41.80 -4.69 -9.06
C ALA A 532 41.26 -6.10 -9.29
N VAL A 533 42.12 -7.10 -9.13
CA VAL A 533 41.71 -8.51 -9.05
C VAL A 533 41.58 -8.86 -7.58
N ILE A 534 40.44 -9.42 -7.21
CA ILE A 534 40.20 -9.92 -5.85
C ILE A 534 40.41 -11.42 -5.89
N LEU A 535 41.41 -11.89 -5.15
CA LEU A 535 41.57 -13.30 -4.88
C LEU A 535 40.65 -13.66 -3.71
N TYR A 536 39.78 -14.65 -3.91
CA TYR A 536 38.86 -15.12 -2.87
C TYR A 536 39.07 -16.62 -2.58
N ASN A 537 39.51 -16.93 -1.36
CA ASN A 537 39.71 -18.29 -0.83
C ASN A 537 40.54 -19.22 -1.74
N ASP A 538 41.65 -18.73 -2.30
CA ASP A 538 42.61 -19.46 -3.16
C ASP A 538 42.09 -20.14 -4.44
N ASP A 539 40.76 -20.31 -4.61
CA ASP A 539 40.13 -21.09 -5.69
C ASP A 539 39.02 -20.32 -6.45
N GLN A 540 38.72 -19.06 -6.11
CA GLN A 540 37.74 -18.26 -6.85
C GLN A 540 38.27 -16.86 -7.14
N LEU A 541 38.32 -16.48 -8.42
CA LEU A 541 38.81 -15.18 -8.87
C LEU A 541 37.65 -14.27 -9.26
N TYR A 542 37.65 -13.06 -8.70
CA TYR A 542 36.70 -12.02 -9.05
C TYR A 542 37.46 -10.82 -9.59
N TYR A 543 37.11 -10.37 -10.80
CA TYR A 543 37.61 -9.10 -11.34
C TYR A 543 36.72 -7.97 -10.86
N ALA A 544 37.28 -6.95 -10.22
CA ALA A 544 36.57 -5.73 -9.81
C ALA A 544 37.03 -4.52 -10.63
N ASP A 545 36.12 -4.02 -11.45
CA ASP A 545 36.29 -2.74 -12.14
C ASP A 545 35.76 -1.61 -11.22
N ALA A 546 36.68 -0.93 -10.54
CA ALA A 546 36.34 0.18 -9.65
C ALA A 546 35.71 1.37 -10.40
N SER A 547 36.09 1.59 -11.67
CA SER A 547 35.57 2.68 -12.49
C SER A 547 34.11 2.43 -12.91
N LYS A 548 33.79 1.18 -13.25
CA LYS A 548 32.45 0.75 -13.70
C LYS A 548 31.58 0.21 -12.57
N LYS A 549 32.12 0.10 -11.35
CA LYS A 549 31.47 -0.52 -10.18
C LYS A 549 30.90 -1.92 -10.50
N LYS A 550 31.64 -2.70 -11.28
CA LYS A 550 31.22 -4.02 -11.77
C LYS A 550 32.20 -5.08 -11.31
N VAL A 551 31.69 -6.20 -10.81
CA VAL A 551 32.48 -7.38 -10.48
C VAL A 551 32.07 -8.54 -11.37
N ILE A 552 33.04 -9.29 -11.89
CA ILE A 552 32.81 -10.45 -12.76
C ILE A 552 33.55 -11.63 -12.18
N LYS A 553 32.83 -12.74 -11.93
CA LYS A 553 33.45 -14.01 -11.56
C LYS A 553 34.16 -14.58 -12.79
N ILE A 554 35.45 -14.83 -12.69
CA ILE A 554 36.23 -15.47 -13.76
C ILE A 554 36.10 -16.97 -13.57
N LYS A 555 35.72 -17.71 -14.62
CA LYS A 555 35.75 -19.17 -14.55
C LYS A 555 37.18 -19.67 -14.63
N LEU A 556 37.54 -20.59 -13.74
CA LEU A 556 38.78 -21.33 -13.82
C LEU A 556 38.70 -22.30 -15.01
N ASN A 557 39.56 -22.07 -15.99
CA ASN A 557 39.87 -22.96 -17.10
C ASN A 557 41.38 -22.89 -17.31
N GLU A 558 41.97 -23.86 -18.00
CA GLU A 558 43.44 -23.96 -18.16
C GLU A 558 44.10 -22.65 -18.63
N THR A 559 43.45 -21.90 -19.53
CA THR A 559 43.94 -20.61 -20.03
C THR A 559 43.92 -19.52 -18.95
N ASN A 560 42.84 -19.44 -18.19
CA ASN A 560 42.69 -18.46 -17.11
C ASN A 560 43.56 -18.84 -15.90
N GLU A 561 43.76 -20.12 -15.61
CA GLU A 561 44.68 -20.61 -14.57
C GLU A 561 46.12 -20.23 -14.88
N ALA A 562 46.58 -20.45 -16.12
CA ALA A 562 47.91 -20.01 -16.55
C ALA A 562 48.08 -18.48 -16.46
N ALA A 563 47.05 -17.71 -16.83
CA ALA A 563 47.04 -16.26 -16.69
C ALA A 563 47.10 -15.82 -15.21
N ILE A 564 46.43 -16.56 -14.30
CA ILE A 564 46.46 -16.31 -12.86
C ILE A 564 47.86 -16.59 -12.28
N VAL A 565 48.49 -17.70 -12.66
CA VAL A 565 49.85 -18.03 -12.23
C VAL A 565 50.83 -16.94 -12.70
N GLY A 566 50.71 -16.49 -13.95
CA GLY A 566 51.49 -15.38 -14.48
C GLY A 566 51.24 -14.06 -13.74
N LEU A 567 49.99 -13.79 -13.35
CA LEU A 567 49.63 -12.62 -12.55
C LEU A 567 50.25 -12.67 -11.16
N LYS A 568 50.10 -13.80 -10.45
CA LYS A 568 50.68 -14.01 -9.11
C LYS A 568 52.20 -13.85 -9.12
N ALA A 569 52.88 -14.31 -10.19
CA ALA A 569 54.32 -14.17 -10.34
C ALA A 569 54.77 -12.73 -10.71
N ALA A 570 53.91 -11.94 -11.35
CA ALA A 570 54.22 -10.56 -11.77
C ALA A 570 53.96 -9.51 -10.69
N ILE A 571 53.22 -9.84 -9.63
CA ILE A 571 52.89 -8.93 -8.53
C ILE A 571 54.09 -8.87 -7.58
N VAL A 572 54.85 -7.76 -7.64
CA VAL A 572 56.05 -7.53 -6.81
C VAL A 572 55.76 -6.62 -5.61
N GLU A 573 54.66 -5.85 -5.61
CA GLU A 573 54.29 -4.96 -4.49
C GLU A 573 53.16 -5.52 -3.61
N ARG A 574 53.27 -5.21 -2.30
CA ARG A 574 52.50 -5.76 -1.17
C ARG A 574 51.00 -5.90 -1.45
N SER A 575 50.47 -7.11 -1.25
CA SER A 575 49.05 -7.31 -1.00
C SER A 575 48.64 -6.35 0.14
N GLN A 576 47.58 -5.58 -0.09
CA GLN A 576 46.98 -4.79 0.98
C GLN A 576 45.65 -5.45 1.39
N PRO A 577 45.38 -5.57 2.69
CA PRO A 577 44.08 -6.01 3.14
C PRO A 577 43.01 -5.01 2.68
N ALA A 578 41.92 -5.51 2.10
CA ALA A 578 40.84 -4.68 1.62
C ALA A 578 40.25 -3.80 2.74
N LYS A 579 40.00 -2.52 2.43
CA LYS A 579 39.37 -1.57 3.38
C LYS A 579 37.89 -1.92 3.56
N ALA A 580 37.29 -1.50 4.67
CA ALA A 580 35.91 -1.86 5.03
C ALA A 580 34.85 -1.51 3.96
N ASN A 581 35.03 -0.39 3.26
CA ASN A 581 34.15 0.05 2.17
C ASN A 581 34.32 -0.76 0.88
N GLU A 582 35.53 -1.27 0.61
CA GLU A 582 35.83 -2.14 -0.54
C GLU A 582 35.26 -3.53 -0.29
N LEU A 583 35.42 -4.05 0.93
CA LEU A 583 34.78 -5.28 1.39
C LEU A 583 33.25 -5.19 1.29
N ASP A 584 32.63 -4.10 1.72
CA ASP A 584 31.17 -3.91 1.60
C ASP A 584 30.70 -3.89 0.12
N LEU A 585 31.49 -3.31 -0.79
CA LEU A 585 31.21 -3.36 -2.23
C LEU A 585 31.32 -4.80 -2.76
N ILE A 586 32.37 -5.52 -2.39
CA ILE A 586 32.57 -6.93 -2.76
C ILE A 586 31.40 -7.77 -2.24
N PHE A 587 30.96 -7.57 -0.99
CA PHE A 587 29.81 -8.27 -0.40
C PHE A 587 28.51 -8.00 -1.12
N SER A 588 28.25 -6.74 -1.48
CA SER A 588 27.05 -6.38 -2.23
C SER A 588 26.98 -7.06 -3.60
N LEU A 589 28.12 -7.51 -4.14
CA LEU A 589 28.24 -8.08 -5.48
C LEU A 589 28.43 -9.61 -5.47
N THR A 590 29.03 -10.20 -4.44
CA THR A 590 29.25 -11.66 -4.32
C THR A 590 28.23 -12.37 -3.43
N GLY A 591 27.51 -11.65 -2.57
CA GLY A 591 26.54 -12.22 -1.63
C GLY A 591 27.16 -13.05 -0.49
N GLN A 592 28.49 -13.03 -0.35
CA GLN A 592 29.23 -13.72 0.70
C GLN A 592 29.78 -12.69 1.69
N HIS A 593 29.28 -12.71 2.93
CA HIS A 593 29.70 -11.78 3.97
C HIS A 593 31.04 -12.23 4.61
N ASN A 594 32.09 -11.44 4.46
CA ASN A 594 33.34 -11.56 5.23
C ASN A 594 33.33 -10.61 6.44
N ARG A 595 32.28 -10.69 7.25
CA ARG A 595 32.25 -9.99 8.53
C ARG A 595 32.44 -10.98 9.66
N ASP A 596 33.54 -10.79 10.38
CA ASP A 596 33.64 -11.13 11.79
C ASP A 596 32.63 -10.24 12.52
N THR A 597 31.37 -10.68 12.60
CA THR A 597 30.35 -9.94 13.36
C THR A 597 29.59 -10.91 14.22
N SER A 598 29.93 -10.92 15.50
CA SER A 598 28.94 -11.14 16.55
C SER A 598 27.68 -10.37 16.17
N LEU A 599 26.57 -11.08 15.93
CA LEU A 599 25.31 -10.41 15.65
C LEU A 599 24.93 -9.62 16.90
N SER A 600 24.59 -8.34 16.75
CA SER A 600 23.89 -7.65 17.84
C SER A 600 22.57 -8.38 18.09
N TRP A 601 22.03 -8.31 19.31
CA TRP A 601 20.74 -8.93 19.62
C TRP A 601 19.65 -8.48 18.63
N LYS A 602 19.69 -7.19 18.27
CA LYS A 602 18.76 -6.60 17.32
C LYS A 602 18.90 -7.18 15.91
N ASP A 603 20.13 -7.46 15.46
CA ASP A 603 20.37 -8.03 14.13
C ASP A 603 20.01 -9.53 14.10
N ALA A 604 20.30 -10.26 15.18
CA ALA A 604 19.86 -11.65 15.32
C ALA A 604 18.32 -11.75 15.31
N LEU A 605 17.63 -10.91 16.08
CA LEU A 605 16.16 -10.89 16.10
C LEU A 605 15.57 -10.50 14.75
N ARG A 606 16.12 -9.47 14.10
CA ARG A 606 15.69 -9.04 12.77
C ARG A 606 15.81 -10.15 11.73
N ARG A 607 16.92 -10.90 11.78
CA ARG A 607 17.15 -12.04 10.90
C ARG A 607 16.05 -13.10 11.07
N GLN A 608 15.67 -13.41 12.30
CA GLN A 608 14.62 -14.41 12.56
C GLN A 608 13.22 -13.93 12.17
N THR A 609 12.92 -12.64 12.35
CA THR A 609 11.60 -12.07 12.03
C THR A 609 11.43 -11.69 10.56
N GLY A 610 12.45 -11.89 9.71
CA GLY A 610 12.46 -11.49 8.30
C GLY A 610 12.54 -9.96 8.10
N GLU A 611 12.95 -9.24 9.13
CA GLU A 611 13.02 -7.79 9.13
C GLU A 611 14.33 -7.30 8.49
N ALA A 612 14.26 -6.60 7.36
CA ALA A 612 15.43 -6.03 6.69
C ALA A 612 16.26 -5.07 7.60
N LYS A 613 17.55 -4.91 7.31
CA LYS A 613 18.43 -3.96 8.03
C LYS A 613 18.04 -2.52 7.72
N GLU A 614 18.15 -1.64 8.72
CA GLU A 614 17.93 -0.21 8.50
C GLU A 614 19.10 0.39 7.71
N GLU A 615 18.79 0.96 6.55
CA GLU A 615 19.71 1.71 5.71
C GLU A 615 19.52 3.21 5.91
N SER A 616 20.64 3.94 5.94
CA SER A 616 20.67 5.38 5.74
C SER A 616 20.78 5.67 4.24
N VAL A 617 19.91 6.54 3.73
CA VAL A 617 19.98 7.01 2.35
C VAL A 617 20.40 8.46 2.39
N THR A 618 21.65 8.73 2.01
CA THR A 618 22.18 10.08 1.88
C THR A 618 21.90 10.62 0.49
N LEU A 619 21.15 11.73 0.42
CA LEU A 619 20.94 12.44 -0.83
C LEU A 619 22.15 13.34 -1.10
N LYS A 620 22.67 13.31 -2.34
CA LYS A 620 23.71 14.25 -2.76
C LYS A 620 23.20 15.68 -2.59
N LYS A 621 24.02 16.61 -2.08
CA LYS A 621 23.68 18.05 -1.97
C LYS A 621 23.23 18.67 -3.32
N LYS A 622 23.76 18.16 -4.43
CA LYS A 622 23.40 18.55 -5.81
C LYS A 622 22.26 17.71 -6.43
N ALA A 623 21.48 16.97 -5.64
CA ALA A 623 20.34 16.26 -6.19
C ALA A 623 19.33 17.28 -6.74
N GLN A 624 18.84 17.05 -7.95
CA GLN A 624 17.88 17.91 -8.63
C GLN A 624 16.66 18.13 -7.72
N GLN A 625 16.47 19.38 -7.30
CA GLN A 625 15.34 19.85 -6.52
C GLN A 625 14.26 20.39 -7.48
N PRO A 626 13.01 20.56 -7.02
CA PRO A 626 12.01 21.27 -7.81
C PRO A 626 12.49 22.69 -8.09
N SER A 627 12.03 23.24 -9.21
CA SER A 627 12.27 24.64 -9.55
C SER A 627 11.81 25.60 -8.47
N ASP A 628 12.41 26.78 -8.46
CA ASP A 628 11.99 27.88 -7.60
C ASP A 628 10.55 28.34 -7.90
N ALA A 629 10.11 28.22 -9.16
CA ALA A 629 8.71 28.44 -9.54
C ALA A 629 7.75 27.46 -8.86
N TRP A 630 8.12 26.18 -8.72
CA TRP A 630 7.34 25.24 -7.92
C TRP A 630 7.32 25.62 -6.43
N LYS A 631 8.42 26.14 -5.87
CA LYS A 631 8.46 26.56 -4.46
C LYS A 631 7.51 27.73 -4.19
N VAL A 632 7.34 28.66 -5.13
CA VAL A 632 6.31 29.70 -5.08
C VAL A 632 4.91 29.08 -4.99
N GLU A 633 4.57 28.20 -5.93
CA GLU A 633 3.25 27.56 -5.96
C GLU A 633 2.99 26.67 -4.75
N GLN A 634 4.01 25.96 -4.27
CA GLN A 634 3.94 25.16 -3.07
C GLN A 634 3.65 26.03 -1.83
N SER A 635 4.29 27.20 -1.74
CA SER A 635 4.07 28.17 -0.66
C SER A 635 2.65 28.70 -0.69
N ALA A 636 2.19 29.16 -1.86
CA ALA A 636 0.85 29.67 -2.07
C ALA A 636 -0.24 28.61 -1.76
N LEU A 637 -0.03 27.37 -2.20
CA LEU A 637 -0.90 26.24 -1.91
C LEU A 637 -0.96 25.93 -0.41
N ARG A 638 0.17 26.03 0.31
CA ARG A 638 0.21 25.76 1.75
C ARG A 638 -0.44 26.84 2.58
N ILE A 639 -0.30 28.11 2.19
CA ILE A 639 -1.04 29.22 2.78
C ILE A 639 -2.55 28.99 2.61
N SER A 640 -3.00 28.65 1.40
CA SER A 640 -4.41 28.35 1.12
C SER A 640 -4.93 27.17 1.96
N LYS A 641 -4.16 26.07 2.02
CA LYS A 641 -4.48 24.92 2.90
C LYS A 641 -4.54 25.29 4.38
N TYR A 642 -3.70 26.21 4.84
CA TYR A 642 -3.72 26.68 6.22
C TYR A 642 -5.00 27.47 6.50
N ILE A 643 -5.35 28.41 5.60
CA ILE A 643 -6.61 29.17 5.64
C ILE A 643 -7.80 28.21 5.75
N ASP A 644 -7.92 27.25 4.83
CA ASP A 644 -9.07 26.34 4.76
C ASP A 644 -9.20 25.41 5.97
N LYS A 645 -8.07 25.05 6.57
CA LYS A 645 -8.04 24.07 7.65
C LYS A 645 -8.16 24.69 9.03
N HIS A 646 -7.71 25.94 9.18
CA HIS A 646 -7.53 26.56 10.49
C HIS A 646 -8.35 27.83 10.69
N LEU A 647 -8.80 28.49 9.62
CA LEU A 647 -9.46 29.78 9.71
C LEU A 647 -10.87 29.77 9.09
N SER A 648 -11.08 29.12 7.94
CA SER A 648 -12.37 29.20 7.22
C SER A 648 -13.54 28.58 7.98
N SER A 649 -13.34 27.47 8.72
CA SER A 649 -14.40 26.85 9.52
C SER A 649 -14.75 27.64 10.80
N VAL A 650 -14.01 28.72 11.08
CA VAL A 650 -14.12 29.53 12.30
C VAL A 650 -14.60 30.96 11.97
N SER A 651 -14.74 31.30 10.68
CA SER A 651 -15.10 32.65 10.21
C SER A 651 -16.57 33.02 10.40
N LEU A 652 -17.37 32.21 11.12
CA LEU A 652 -18.77 32.53 11.46
C LEU A 652 -18.87 33.45 12.69
N ASP A 653 -17.75 33.76 13.35
CA ASP A 653 -17.68 34.72 14.45
C ASP A 653 -17.28 36.12 13.92
N PRO A 654 -18.24 37.05 13.75
CA PRO A 654 -17.96 38.40 13.23
C PRO A 654 -17.08 39.25 14.16
N ARG A 655 -16.88 38.83 15.42
CA ARG A 655 -15.95 39.47 16.36
C ARG A 655 -14.58 38.79 16.42
N GLY A 656 -14.39 37.70 15.67
CA GLY A 656 -13.13 36.95 15.63
C GLY A 656 -12.08 37.62 14.74
N HIS A 657 -10.80 37.38 15.03
CA HIS A 657 -9.69 37.85 14.18
C HIS A 657 -9.46 36.96 12.93
N ALA A 658 -10.23 35.89 12.76
CA ALA A 658 -10.08 34.95 11.66
C ALA A 658 -10.24 35.60 10.26
N PRO A 659 -11.27 36.44 9.98
CA PRO A 659 -11.39 37.10 8.67
C PRO A 659 -10.18 37.97 8.31
N LYS A 660 -9.68 38.78 9.26
CA LYS A 660 -8.49 39.62 9.05
C LYS A 660 -7.24 38.78 8.80
N LYS A 661 -7.07 37.66 9.50
CA LYS A 661 -5.98 36.69 9.21
C LYS A 661 -6.10 36.09 7.81
N ILE A 662 -7.31 35.75 7.38
CA ILE A 662 -7.55 35.19 6.03
C ILE A 662 -7.16 36.21 4.97
N GLU A 663 -7.58 37.47 5.14
CA GLU A 663 -7.25 38.56 4.22
C GLU A 663 -5.74 38.78 4.12
N GLN A 664 -5.04 38.92 5.26
CA GLN A 664 -3.59 39.09 5.27
C GLN A 664 -2.84 37.89 4.68
N LEU A 665 -3.29 36.67 4.96
CA LEU A 665 -2.68 35.47 4.34
C LEU A 665 -2.96 35.39 2.83
N LYS A 666 -4.11 35.87 2.34
CA LYS A 666 -4.38 35.98 0.90
C LYS A 666 -3.48 37.03 0.25
N GLN A 667 -3.23 38.15 0.93
CA GLN A 667 -2.28 39.15 0.48
C GLN A 667 -0.86 38.58 0.41
N LEU A 668 -0.35 37.95 1.49
CA LEU A 668 0.95 37.28 1.48
C LEU A 668 1.06 36.24 0.37
N ARG A 669 0.01 35.45 0.14
CA ARG A 669 -0.02 34.48 -0.96
C ARG A 669 0.16 35.15 -2.32
N ASN A 670 -0.49 36.28 -2.54
CA ASN A 670 -0.38 37.04 -3.78
C ASN A 670 0.99 37.71 -3.90
N GLU A 671 1.55 38.25 -2.82
CA GLU A 671 2.91 38.80 -2.77
C GLU A 671 3.94 37.72 -3.15
N VAL A 672 3.86 36.52 -2.57
CA VAL A 672 4.76 35.40 -2.89
C VAL A 672 4.66 34.98 -4.36
N ARG A 673 3.45 35.03 -4.96
CA ARG A 673 3.24 34.69 -6.37
C ARG A 673 3.85 35.67 -7.35
N HIS A 674 4.02 36.93 -6.94
CA HIS A 674 4.49 38.03 -7.77
C HIS A 674 5.88 38.53 -7.34
N LEU A 675 6.66 37.68 -6.68
CA LEU A 675 8.03 38.01 -6.29
C LEU A 675 8.94 38.17 -7.53
N ASP A 676 9.63 39.30 -7.59
CA ASP A 676 10.73 39.51 -8.52
C ASP A 676 11.90 38.58 -8.13
N ASN A 677 12.25 37.65 -9.03
CA ASN A 677 13.27 36.62 -8.82
C ASN A 677 13.00 35.70 -7.59
N PRO A 678 12.14 34.69 -7.72
CA PRO A 678 11.60 33.94 -6.58
C PRO A 678 12.53 32.83 -6.06
N THR A 679 13.77 33.15 -5.69
CA THR A 679 14.67 32.16 -5.06
C THR A 679 14.12 31.67 -3.72
N GLU A 680 14.57 30.51 -3.26
CA GLU A 680 14.17 29.96 -1.95
C GLU A 680 14.43 30.94 -0.80
N GLU A 681 15.57 31.64 -0.83
CA GLU A 681 15.91 32.67 0.14
C GLU A 681 14.93 33.85 0.08
N ASN A 682 14.60 34.33 -1.12
CA ASN A 682 13.68 35.47 -1.31
C ASN A 682 12.25 35.13 -0.88
N ILE A 683 11.78 33.91 -1.17
CA ILE A 683 10.46 33.45 -0.71
C ILE A 683 10.42 33.41 0.82
N LYS A 684 11.45 32.85 1.46
CA LYS A 684 11.53 32.82 2.94
C LYS A 684 11.61 34.22 3.54
N ALA A 685 12.39 35.11 2.92
CA ALA A 685 12.53 36.49 3.37
C ALA A 685 11.19 37.25 3.27
N CYS A 686 10.45 37.08 2.18
CA CYS A 686 9.10 37.63 2.00
C CYS A 686 8.14 37.16 3.11
N ILE A 687 8.10 35.84 3.36
CA ILE A 687 7.25 35.26 4.42
C ILE A 687 7.66 35.77 5.80
N ALA A 688 8.96 35.86 6.09
CA ALA A 688 9.46 36.33 7.39
C ALA A 688 9.17 37.82 7.60
N ALA A 689 9.37 38.66 6.57
CA ALA A 689 9.07 40.08 6.63
C ALA A 689 7.57 40.33 6.88
N ASP A 690 6.71 39.57 6.21
CA ASP A 690 5.27 39.66 6.44
C ASP A 690 4.85 39.15 7.82
N ALA A 691 5.43 38.03 8.27
CA ALA A 691 5.19 37.47 9.59
C ALA A 691 5.56 38.46 10.72
N GLU A 692 6.64 39.21 10.57
CA GLU A 692 7.06 40.23 11.54
C GLU A 692 6.18 41.48 11.45
N ARG A 693 5.94 42.00 10.23
CA ARG A 693 5.08 43.17 9.96
C ARG A 693 3.67 43.00 10.55
N ASN A 694 3.12 41.79 10.49
CA ASN A 694 1.76 41.47 10.95
C ASN A 694 1.69 40.78 12.32
N LYS A 695 2.84 40.64 13.02
CA LYS A 695 2.96 39.89 14.27
C LYS A 695 2.03 40.39 15.36
N GLU A 696 2.19 41.65 15.77
CA GLU A 696 1.42 42.23 16.89
C GLU A 696 -0.02 42.55 16.50
N GLY A 697 -0.25 42.92 15.24
CA GLY A 697 -1.54 43.40 14.75
C GLY A 697 -2.56 42.29 14.43
N VAL A 698 -2.10 41.18 13.86
CA VAL A 698 -2.98 40.18 13.23
C VAL A 698 -2.57 38.75 13.56
N TYR A 699 -1.35 38.33 13.22
CA TYR A 699 -0.98 36.93 13.25
C TYR A 699 -0.82 36.39 14.66
N ASN A 700 -0.29 37.17 15.60
CA ASN A 700 -0.13 36.74 16.99
C ASN A 700 -1.37 36.99 17.87
N LYS A 701 -2.52 37.35 17.29
CA LYS A 701 -3.80 37.41 18.02
C LYS A 701 -4.54 36.08 17.99
N GLN A 702 -5.21 35.69 19.06
CA GLN A 702 -6.02 34.47 19.04
C GLN A 702 -7.17 34.59 18.06
N ARG A 703 -7.60 33.45 17.50
CA ARG A 703 -8.70 33.46 16.52
C ARG A 703 -10.03 33.92 17.13
N HIS A 704 -10.19 33.75 18.45
CA HIS A 704 -11.30 34.29 19.23
C HIS A 704 -10.74 35.11 20.40
N ASP A 705 -11.36 36.24 20.71
CA ASP A 705 -11.01 37.08 21.85
C ASP A 705 -11.78 36.67 23.12
N TYR A 706 -11.76 35.37 23.44
CA TYR A 706 -12.30 34.89 24.71
C TYR A 706 -11.18 34.78 25.75
N PRO A 707 -11.39 35.24 27.00
CA PRO A 707 -10.38 35.21 28.07
C PRO A 707 -9.75 33.84 28.28
N PHE A 708 -10.53 32.76 28.15
CA PHE A 708 -10.07 31.38 28.34
C PHE A 708 -9.05 30.89 27.28
N PHE A 709 -9.04 31.50 26.09
CA PHE A 709 -8.11 31.14 25.02
C PHE A 709 -6.90 32.06 24.94
N ARG A 710 -6.76 33.04 25.84
CA ARG A 710 -5.60 33.93 25.84
C ARG A 710 -4.33 33.11 26.11
N PRO A 711 -3.32 33.18 25.23
CA PRO A 711 -2.06 32.49 25.44
C PRO A 711 -1.42 33.02 26.72
N LYS A 712 -0.61 32.20 27.38
CA LYS A 712 0.32 32.72 28.38
C LYS A 712 1.18 33.79 27.70
N ALA A 713 1.48 34.88 28.41
CA ALA A 713 2.36 35.94 27.91
C ALA A 713 3.61 35.30 27.25
N ASN A 714 3.98 35.78 26.07
CA ASN A 714 5.10 35.31 25.24
C ASN A 714 4.93 33.97 24.51
N THR A 715 3.72 33.48 24.26
CA THR A 715 3.52 32.31 23.38
C THR A 715 2.92 32.68 22.03
N ASN A 716 3.62 32.31 20.95
CA ASN A 716 3.19 32.52 19.58
C ASN A 716 1.88 31.78 19.30
N THR A 717 0.96 32.44 18.58
CA THR A 717 -0.22 31.71 18.08
C THR A 717 0.18 30.77 16.96
N ARG A 718 -0.70 29.80 16.69
CA ARG A 718 -0.52 28.85 15.58
C ARG A 718 -0.27 29.51 14.22
N THR A 719 -0.80 30.71 13.98
CA THR A 719 -0.61 31.38 12.68
C THR A 719 0.80 31.95 12.60
N GLN A 720 1.30 32.54 13.69
CA GLN A 720 2.67 33.00 13.79
C GLN A 720 3.66 31.83 13.66
N THR A 721 3.48 30.76 14.44
CA THR A 721 4.31 29.53 14.34
C THR A 721 4.27 28.92 12.94
N PHE A 722 3.11 28.97 12.26
CA PHE A 722 3.02 28.45 10.90
C PHE A 722 3.92 29.22 9.93
N LEU A 723 3.96 30.54 10.01
CA LEU A 723 4.73 31.40 9.12
C LEU A 723 6.22 31.42 9.48
N GLU A 724 6.56 31.44 10.76
CA GLU A 724 7.97 31.51 11.23
C GLU A 724 8.68 30.14 11.15
N GLU A 725 7.98 29.04 11.43
CA GLU A 725 8.60 27.72 11.55
C GLU A 725 8.09 26.73 10.51
N ASP A 726 6.77 26.47 10.49
CA ASP A 726 6.24 25.32 9.76
C ASP A 726 6.37 25.47 8.26
N LEU A 727 6.16 26.67 7.69
CA LEU A 727 6.16 26.95 6.25
C LEU A 727 7.59 27.06 5.67
N PRO A 728 8.54 27.81 6.27
CA PRO A 728 9.93 27.89 5.77
C PRO A 728 10.67 26.54 5.79
N GLN A 729 10.51 25.74 6.85
CA GLN A 729 11.08 24.38 6.93
C GLN A 729 10.57 23.45 5.83
N GLN A 730 9.45 23.82 5.23
CA GLN A 730 8.64 23.01 4.35
C GLN A 730 8.86 23.37 2.88
N ILE A 731 9.27 24.61 2.61
CA ILE A 731 9.78 25.11 1.32
C ILE A 731 11.21 24.59 1.11
N SER A 732 11.96 24.45 2.20
CA SER A 732 13.30 23.86 2.19
C SER A 732 13.23 22.38 1.80
N ALA A 733 13.50 22.07 0.53
CA ALA A 733 13.52 20.70 0.04
C ALA A 733 14.86 19.98 0.34
N ALA A 734 15.87 20.72 0.79
CA ALA A 734 17.11 20.14 1.26
C ALA A 734 16.93 19.54 2.67
N PRO A 735 17.35 18.28 2.92
CA PRO A 735 17.54 17.84 4.30
C PRO A 735 18.58 18.77 4.94
N THR A 736 18.17 19.49 5.99
CA THR A 736 19.11 20.14 6.90
C THR A 736 20.12 19.09 7.33
N ALA A 737 21.40 19.37 7.05
CA ALA A 737 22.52 18.44 7.31
C ALA A 737 22.59 18.01 8.77
#